data_AF-A0A1W2D466-F1
#
_entry.id   AF-A0A1W2D466-F1
#
_cell.length_a   1.000
_cell.length_b   1.000
_cell.length_c   1.000
_cell.angle_alpha   90.00
_cell.angle_beta   90.00
_cell.angle_gamma   90.00
#
_symmetry.space_group_name_H-M   'P 1'
#
loop_
_entity.id
_entity.type
_entity.pdbx_description
1 polymer ?
#
loop_
_entity_poly.entity_id
_entity_poly.type
_entity_poly.pdbx_seq_one_letter_code
_entity_poly.pdbx_strand_id
1 'polypeptide(L)'
;MARLLLVLVLLAAGLATPAAADPLPQNGVTVRVDPSYQQPEFEGWGTSLVWFANITGGYPEPIRRKLVDLLFGEDGLRLNIARYNIGGGNAPDVRKDYMKKGATMEGFWKAPPGTTRADVDWWQPDNPDHWDFSADANQRWWVDQIKREVTKWEAFSNSPPWFQTVSGYVSGGFDANTDQIRRDRVEDFATYLARVTQEMERAHGIKFDTLAPLNEPNTNYWGTQIGPDGQPTGGRQEGAHAGPELQQEVLLATRRALDQLRSRVKVSAMDETNPGTFVRNWNGYGPARDVVDQLNVHTYGTGQRTSVRDIAKGADEKLWMSEVEGTWGNGTTDYTSMEPGLGMATRMLEDIRELEPSAWVFWQPIEDTVPQAAAGKNWGSIHIPFDCTADDTLESCPIRTNTKFHTIRNFTHFVRPGDRFVKTDDPSSVAAVKRSGLDATVVHVNSGNTGRAVTLDLSRFGLVSPLAKVTPVVTDASGALVRGKPVRVAGKSATVTVPAKSVTTFLVDGVAGVSGDAALVQPDHVYRIATGGKSLQPSDDWAKAVLRTTDTTSARQLWAVRKLGHGNGNRERYEIVSAVTGTRLAASGDAVVLQSARDTAAQWIMSTTGDGSWTFVNAATGTLIEATGETVSAKTPTSGANQRWTPVDETVQRTQDTAVFTVPKLRPVLPQTVTPVYPDGARGAVPVVWNLPPDWRWQQPGTVRVHGTATDVLGRKLPALAVVTVDTIATTLPARAKTYVGGRPELPATVTGVGKRGGRAELPVVWDAAEFDHVGTVTVTGRAQVVDGSTVAATAVVQVTEPVEVNAALDAAVAATYTESGYSAERLRNGVTEEKAWSNWRSGTKNPADTITFSLPGTRDLTRVAVHSHRDGEGGIAQSLKVQVRTVEGTWVDASGDVEVTALRTEVVLNPSPPATAVRVVLTARPSGYLTLGEIEVLAKAPA
;
A
#
# COMPACT_ATOMS: atom_id res chain seq x y z
N MET A 1 16.76 88.41 19.46
CA MET A 1 15.47 87.89 18.99
C MET A 1 15.74 86.90 17.86
N ALA A 2 15.55 85.60 18.11
CA ALA A 2 15.21 84.59 17.09
C ALA A 2 14.94 83.26 17.83
N ARG A 3 13.66 82.86 17.82
CA ARG A 3 13.20 81.52 18.20
C ARG A 3 13.72 80.53 17.16
N LEU A 4 14.31 79.41 17.57
CA LEU A 4 14.54 78.28 16.68
C LEU A 4 13.66 77.11 17.16
N LEU A 5 12.65 76.77 16.35
CA LEU A 5 11.86 75.56 16.48
C LEU A 5 12.76 74.35 16.21
N LEU A 6 12.79 73.37 17.12
CA LEU A 6 13.26 72.03 16.82
C LEU A 6 12.03 71.13 16.66
N VAL A 7 11.80 70.69 15.42
CA VAL A 7 10.73 69.76 15.03
C VAL A 7 11.07 68.37 15.56
N LEU A 8 10.18 67.81 16.39
CA LEU A 8 10.23 66.42 16.84
C LEU A 8 9.72 65.53 15.70
N VAL A 9 10.61 64.81 15.01
CA VAL A 9 10.23 63.76 14.06
C VAL A 9 10.00 62.47 14.86
N LEU A 10 8.73 62.10 15.09
CA LEU A 10 8.37 60.75 15.51
C LEU A 10 8.60 59.80 14.31
N LEU A 11 9.64 58.97 14.39
CA LEU A 11 9.72 57.76 13.56
C LEU A 11 8.71 56.73 14.12
N ALA A 12 7.60 56.55 13.42
CA ALA A 12 6.72 55.41 13.60
C ALA A 12 7.46 54.15 13.12
N ALA A 13 7.97 53.35 14.05
CA ALA A 13 8.39 51.98 13.78
C ALA A 13 7.13 51.17 13.46
N GLY A 14 6.90 50.90 12.17
CA GLY A 14 5.87 49.98 11.72
C GLY A 14 6.16 48.59 12.27
N LEU A 15 5.33 48.13 13.21
CA LEU A 15 5.23 46.73 13.58
C LEU A 15 4.79 45.96 12.33
N ALA A 16 5.72 45.25 11.70
CA ALA A 16 5.38 44.28 10.66
C ALA A 16 4.54 43.18 11.32
N THR A 17 3.25 43.16 11.01
CA THR A 17 2.36 42.04 11.31
C THR A 17 2.97 40.77 10.70
N PRO A 18 3.15 39.66 11.45
CA PRO A 18 3.57 38.41 10.86
C PRO A 18 2.57 38.05 9.76
N ALA A 19 3.06 37.78 8.55
CA ALA A 19 2.24 37.25 7.48
C ALA A 19 1.53 35.99 8.03
N ALA A 20 0.20 35.98 7.96
CA ALA A 20 -0.57 34.79 8.29
C ALA A 20 -0.03 33.65 7.43
N ALA A 21 0.31 32.52 8.06
CA ALA A 21 0.65 31.31 7.31
C ALA A 21 -0.51 30.99 6.38
N ASP A 22 -0.23 30.68 5.11
CA ASP A 22 -1.28 30.26 4.18
C ASP A 22 -2.08 29.12 4.82
N PRO A 23 -3.42 29.15 4.74
CA PRO A 23 -4.23 28.08 5.29
C PRO A 23 -3.82 26.75 4.65
N LEU A 24 -3.67 25.72 5.49
CA LEU A 24 -3.33 24.38 5.02
C LEU A 24 -4.42 23.91 4.03
N PRO A 25 -4.04 23.27 2.91
CA PRO A 25 -5.00 22.63 2.03
C PRO A 25 -5.92 21.67 2.79
N GLN A 26 -7.23 21.70 2.51
CA GLN A 26 -8.23 20.88 3.21
C GLN A 26 -8.14 19.37 2.87
N ASN A 27 -7.39 18.99 1.83
CA ASN A 27 -7.17 17.62 1.36
C ASN A 27 -5.93 16.94 1.99
N GLY A 28 -5.70 17.18 3.29
CA GLY A 28 -4.52 16.69 3.99
C GLY A 28 -4.48 15.18 4.20
N VAL A 29 -3.28 14.59 4.21
CA VAL A 29 -3.03 13.18 4.57
C VAL A 29 -2.07 13.10 5.75
N THR A 30 -2.24 12.06 6.59
CA THR A 30 -1.27 11.73 7.65
C THR A 30 -0.50 10.48 7.27
N VAL A 31 0.82 10.54 7.35
CA VAL A 31 1.74 9.43 7.07
C VAL A 31 2.40 9.06 8.38
N ARG A 32 2.02 7.92 8.95
CA ARG A 32 2.66 7.39 10.16
C ARG A 32 3.86 6.53 9.78
N VAL A 33 5.02 6.92 10.29
CA VAL A 33 6.27 6.19 10.06
C VAL A 33 6.48 5.21 11.22
N ASP A 34 6.52 3.91 10.93
CA ASP A 34 6.56 2.86 11.95
C ASP A 34 7.87 2.06 11.93
N PRO A 35 8.87 2.42 12.76
CA PRO A 35 10.16 1.73 12.81
C PRO A 35 10.12 0.37 13.52
N SER A 36 8.96 -0.09 14.02
CA SER A 36 8.81 -1.39 14.69
C SER A 36 8.82 -2.58 13.71
N TYR A 37 8.69 -2.29 12.42
CA TYR A 37 8.74 -3.26 11.33
C TYR A 37 9.70 -2.76 10.25
N GLN A 38 10.90 -3.34 10.23
CA GLN A 38 12.01 -2.94 9.36
C GLN A 38 12.26 -4.02 8.31
N GLN A 39 12.23 -3.64 7.05
CA GLN A 39 12.68 -4.49 5.95
C GLN A 39 14.17 -4.87 6.10
N PRO A 40 14.71 -5.80 5.29
CA PRO A 40 16.13 -6.11 5.30
C PRO A 40 16.99 -4.85 5.11
N GLU A 41 18.26 -4.97 5.44
CA GLU A 41 19.20 -3.91 5.11
C GLU A 41 19.17 -3.67 3.60
N PHE A 42 18.93 -2.43 3.20
CA PHE A 42 18.83 -2.08 1.79
C PHE A 42 20.24 -2.12 1.17
N GLU A 43 20.41 -2.92 0.14
CA GLU A 43 21.67 -3.12 -0.58
C GLU A 43 21.90 -2.03 -1.61
N GLY A 44 20.82 -1.42 -2.14
CA GLY A 44 20.90 -0.23 -2.97
C GLY A 44 20.09 -0.28 -4.26
N TRP A 45 20.53 0.56 -5.20
CA TRP A 45 19.86 0.82 -6.47
C TRP A 45 20.78 0.38 -7.62
N GLY A 46 20.22 -0.31 -8.61
CA GLY A 46 21.03 -0.87 -9.71
C GLY A 46 20.48 -0.68 -11.09
N THR A 47 21.26 -1.12 -12.07
CA THR A 47 20.82 -1.30 -13.46
C THR A 47 21.45 -2.57 -14.05
N SER A 48 20.80 -3.17 -15.05
CA SER A 48 21.47 -4.11 -15.94
C SER A 48 22.32 -3.35 -16.95
N LEU A 49 23.55 -3.79 -17.21
CA LEU A 49 24.42 -3.30 -18.29
C LEU A 49 23.99 -3.88 -19.65
N VAL A 50 22.69 -4.02 -19.86
CA VAL A 50 22.10 -4.68 -21.03
C VAL A 50 21.94 -3.68 -22.15
N TRP A 51 22.24 -4.09 -23.39
CA TRP A 51 22.07 -3.38 -24.67
C TRP A 51 22.69 -1.98 -24.78
N PHE A 52 22.29 -1.01 -23.97
CA PHE A 52 22.90 0.32 -23.95
C PHE A 52 24.40 0.22 -23.74
N ALA A 53 24.89 -0.66 -22.85
CA ALA A 53 26.32 -0.76 -22.58
C ALA A 53 27.08 -1.42 -23.75
N ASN A 54 26.44 -2.37 -24.45
CA ASN A 54 26.95 -2.98 -25.69
C ASN A 54 27.14 -1.92 -26.80
N ILE A 55 26.29 -0.90 -26.86
CA ILE A 55 26.41 0.18 -27.85
C ILE A 55 27.33 1.30 -27.35
N THR A 56 26.98 1.91 -26.23
CA THR A 56 27.57 3.17 -25.75
C THR A 56 28.99 3.03 -25.22
N GLY A 57 29.45 1.82 -24.87
CA GLY A 57 30.85 1.59 -24.48
C GLY A 57 31.83 1.94 -25.59
N GLY A 58 31.39 1.85 -26.85
CA GLY A 58 32.15 2.21 -28.05
C GLY A 58 32.07 3.68 -28.46
N TYR A 59 31.34 4.53 -27.72
CA TYR A 59 31.18 5.95 -28.07
C TYR A 59 32.41 6.79 -27.73
N PRO A 60 32.55 7.96 -28.36
CA PRO A 60 33.59 8.93 -28.02
C PRO A 60 33.63 9.22 -26.51
N GLU A 61 34.85 9.37 -25.99
CA GLU A 61 35.09 9.44 -24.55
C GLU A 61 34.24 10.47 -23.79
N PRO A 62 34.05 11.71 -24.28
CA PRO A 62 33.19 12.68 -23.60
C PRO A 62 31.74 12.22 -23.43
N ILE A 63 31.19 11.50 -24.42
CA ILE A 63 29.81 11.01 -24.40
C ILE A 63 29.68 9.89 -23.37
N ARG A 64 30.50 8.85 -23.46
CA ARG A 64 30.42 7.71 -22.54
C ARG A 64 30.74 8.08 -21.09
N ARG A 65 31.68 9.01 -20.84
CA ARG A 65 31.91 9.55 -19.48
C ARG A 65 30.67 10.28 -18.95
N LYS A 66 30.00 11.08 -19.77
CA LYS A 66 28.76 11.76 -19.37
C LYS A 66 27.66 10.76 -18.99
N LEU A 67 27.54 9.64 -19.72
CA LEU A 67 26.59 8.57 -19.40
C LEU A 67 26.94 7.88 -18.07
N VAL A 68 28.23 7.59 -17.82
CA VAL A 68 28.70 7.06 -16.52
C VAL A 68 28.32 8.01 -15.38
N ASP A 69 28.58 9.31 -15.54
CA ASP A 69 28.24 10.32 -14.53
C ASP A 69 26.73 10.40 -14.26
N LEU A 70 25.89 10.25 -15.29
CA LEU A 70 24.44 10.25 -15.14
C LEU A 70 23.93 9.03 -14.37
N LEU A 71 24.55 7.86 -14.50
CA LEU A 71 24.11 6.65 -13.79
C LEU A 71 24.75 6.52 -12.40
N PHE A 72 26.07 6.64 -12.31
CA PHE A 72 26.84 6.30 -11.10
C PHE A 72 27.43 7.53 -10.39
N GLY A 73 27.50 8.67 -11.07
CA GLY A 73 28.07 9.91 -10.52
C GLY A 73 27.22 10.56 -9.42
N GLU A 74 27.85 11.45 -8.65
CA GLU A 74 27.24 12.12 -7.50
C GLU A 74 26.03 13.00 -7.88
N ASP A 75 26.00 13.59 -9.06
CA ASP A 75 24.85 14.37 -9.52
C ASP A 75 23.86 13.53 -10.34
N GLY A 76 24.23 12.30 -10.67
CA GLY A 76 23.44 11.34 -11.43
C GLY A 76 22.42 10.57 -10.58
N LEU A 77 22.13 9.34 -10.98
CA LEU A 77 21.27 8.42 -10.24
C LEU A 77 21.98 7.80 -9.02
N ARG A 78 23.31 7.90 -8.89
CA ARG A 78 24.10 7.33 -7.79
C ARG A 78 23.81 5.84 -7.56
N LEU A 79 23.73 5.08 -8.63
CA LEU A 79 23.58 3.62 -8.56
C LEU A 79 24.82 2.99 -7.92
N ASN A 80 24.64 1.85 -7.25
CA ASN A 80 25.71 1.09 -6.60
C ASN A 80 25.60 -0.43 -6.84
N ILE A 81 24.71 -0.84 -7.73
CA ILE A 81 24.50 -2.23 -8.13
C ILE A 81 24.57 -2.29 -9.66
N ALA A 82 25.25 -3.29 -10.21
CA ALA A 82 25.28 -3.53 -11.66
C ALA A 82 25.08 -5.01 -11.98
N ARG A 83 24.20 -5.29 -12.96
CA ARG A 83 24.00 -6.64 -13.49
C ARG A 83 24.71 -6.75 -14.85
N TYR A 84 25.69 -7.64 -14.98
CA TYR A 84 26.46 -7.86 -16.20
C TYR A 84 25.79 -8.92 -17.08
N ASN A 85 25.47 -8.58 -18.34
CA ASN A 85 24.78 -9.49 -19.26
C ASN A 85 25.79 -10.34 -20.04
N ILE A 86 25.84 -11.64 -19.74
CA ILE A 86 26.62 -12.62 -20.49
C ILE A 86 25.86 -12.97 -21.77
N GLY A 87 26.43 -12.62 -22.93
CA GLY A 87 25.79 -12.85 -24.22
C GLY A 87 25.78 -14.32 -24.63
N GLY A 88 24.70 -14.74 -25.30
CA GLY A 88 24.66 -16.04 -25.98
C GLY A 88 25.43 -16.01 -27.30
N GLY A 89 25.23 -14.96 -28.10
CA GLY A 89 25.88 -14.78 -29.39
C GLY A 89 25.23 -15.62 -30.51
N ASN A 90 25.02 -14.99 -31.67
CA ASN A 90 24.46 -15.65 -32.86
C ASN A 90 25.46 -16.64 -33.49
N ALA A 91 24.93 -17.63 -34.21
CA ALA A 91 25.74 -18.48 -35.09
C ALA A 91 26.47 -17.66 -36.17
N PRO A 92 27.66 -18.08 -36.63
CA PRO A 92 28.46 -17.32 -37.60
C PRO A 92 27.74 -17.01 -38.93
N ASP A 93 26.82 -17.89 -39.37
CA ASP A 93 26.03 -17.78 -40.60
C ASP A 93 24.68 -17.05 -40.42
N VAL A 94 24.41 -16.54 -39.22
CA VAL A 94 23.19 -15.80 -38.89
C VAL A 94 23.48 -14.29 -38.90
N ARG A 95 22.63 -13.54 -39.60
CA ARG A 95 22.72 -12.06 -39.66
C ARG A 95 22.63 -11.43 -38.26
N LYS A 96 23.27 -10.27 -38.06
CA LYS A 96 23.33 -9.59 -36.74
C LYS A 96 22.25 -8.53 -36.52
N ASP A 97 21.51 -8.16 -37.56
CA ASP A 97 20.63 -6.98 -37.65
C ASP A 97 19.12 -7.34 -37.65
N TYR A 98 18.73 -8.46 -37.06
CA TYR A 98 17.32 -8.88 -36.96
C TYR A 98 16.69 -8.58 -35.58
N MET A 99 17.50 -8.21 -34.59
CA MET A 99 17.07 -7.82 -33.25
C MET A 99 17.15 -6.29 -33.05
N LYS A 100 16.64 -5.79 -31.93
CA LYS A 100 16.81 -4.37 -31.56
C LYS A 100 18.29 -4.00 -31.51
N LYS A 101 18.61 -2.75 -31.85
CA LYS A 101 19.97 -2.24 -31.76
C LYS A 101 20.51 -2.37 -30.33
N GLY A 102 21.68 -2.97 -30.19
CA GLY A 102 22.30 -3.30 -28.90
C GLY A 102 21.88 -4.65 -28.32
N ALA A 103 20.79 -5.25 -28.78
CA ALA A 103 20.29 -6.53 -28.26
C ALA A 103 21.02 -7.77 -28.82
N THR A 104 21.78 -7.62 -29.89
CA THR A 104 22.69 -8.66 -30.39
C THR A 104 23.98 -8.64 -29.59
N MET A 105 24.11 -9.58 -28.64
CA MET A 105 25.28 -9.67 -27.76
C MET A 105 26.35 -10.58 -28.37
N GLU A 106 27.61 -10.38 -27.98
CA GLU A 106 28.69 -11.30 -28.33
C GLU A 106 28.77 -12.43 -27.29
N GLY A 107 29.03 -13.66 -27.75
CA GLY A 107 29.29 -14.80 -26.87
C GLY A 107 30.78 -15.00 -26.65
N PHE A 108 31.16 -15.54 -25.50
CA PHE A 108 32.54 -15.80 -25.08
C PHE A 108 33.11 -17.10 -25.68
N TRP A 109 32.79 -17.38 -26.94
CA TRP A 109 33.16 -18.61 -27.63
C TRP A 109 33.77 -18.29 -28.99
N LYS A 110 34.62 -19.19 -29.48
CA LYS A 110 35.32 -19.06 -30.76
C LYS A 110 35.01 -20.27 -31.63
N ALA A 111 34.07 -20.10 -32.56
CA ALA A 111 33.70 -21.15 -33.49
C ALA A 111 34.83 -21.44 -34.50
N PRO A 112 35.10 -22.71 -34.83
CA PRO A 112 35.97 -23.06 -35.94
C PRO A 112 35.54 -22.40 -37.27
N PRO A 113 36.48 -22.08 -38.18
CA PRO A 113 36.11 -21.58 -39.49
C PRO A 113 35.17 -22.54 -40.24
N GLY A 114 34.08 -22.00 -40.79
CA GLY A 114 33.08 -22.78 -41.53
C GLY A 114 31.94 -23.35 -40.69
N THR A 115 31.94 -23.16 -39.37
CA THR A 115 30.79 -23.53 -38.50
C THR A 115 29.54 -22.76 -38.90
N THR A 116 28.42 -23.49 -39.03
CA THR A 116 27.08 -22.99 -39.33
C THR A 116 26.13 -23.25 -38.17
N ARG A 117 24.94 -22.66 -38.18
CA ARG A 117 23.88 -22.88 -37.17
C ARG A 117 23.46 -24.35 -36.97
N ALA A 118 23.78 -25.24 -37.91
CA ALA A 118 23.49 -26.66 -37.81
C ALA A 118 24.54 -27.44 -36.99
N ASP A 119 25.73 -26.86 -36.83
CA ASP A 119 26.87 -27.49 -36.16
C ASP A 119 26.80 -27.16 -34.66
N VAL A 120 26.06 -27.95 -33.88
CA VAL A 120 25.75 -27.61 -32.47
C VAL A 120 26.57 -28.36 -31.41
N ASP A 121 27.44 -29.29 -31.81
CA ASP A 121 28.20 -30.17 -30.90
C ASP A 121 29.73 -29.95 -30.94
N TRP A 122 30.21 -28.87 -31.57
CA TRP A 122 31.65 -28.58 -31.67
C TRP A 122 32.24 -28.01 -30.37
N TRP A 123 31.45 -27.28 -29.58
CA TRP A 123 31.95 -26.56 -28.41
C TRP A 123 32.23 -27.52 -27.26
N GLN A 124 33.35 -27.28 -26.58
CA GLN A 124 33.81 -28.10 -25.46
C GLN A 124 34.39 -27.16 -24.41
N PRO A 125 33.87 -27.17 -23.16
CA PRO A 125 34.31 -26.21 -22.16
C PRO A 125 35.81 -26.36 -21.83
N ASP A 126 36.35 -27.59 -21.86
CA ASP A 126 37.75 -27.87 -21.52
C ASP A 126 38.76 -27.55 -22.64
N ASN A 127 38.29 -27.21 -23.85
CA ASN A 127 39.17 -26.78 -24.93
C ASN A 127 39.38 -25.25 -24.86
N PRO A 128 40.57 -24.75 -24.48
CA PRO A 128 40.82 -23.30 -24.40
C PRO A 128 40.67 -22.60 -25.76
N ASP A 129 40.88 -23.29 -26.89
CA ASP A 129 40.75 -22.69 -28.22
C ASP A 129 39.30 -22.38 -28.60
N HIS A 130 38.32 -22.94 -27.88
CA HIS A 130 36.90 -22.69 -28.07
C HIS A 130 36.38 -21.44 -27.33
N TRP A 131 37.23 -20.73 -26.58
CA TRP A 131 36.87 -19.54 -25.83
C TRP A 131 37.37 -18.26 -26.52
N ASP A 132 36.57 -17.20 -26.45
CA ASP A 132 36.99 -15.83 -26.78
C ASP A 132 36.72 -14.89 -25.62
N PHE A 133 37.71 -14.71 -24.74
CA PHE A 133 37.62 -13.77 -23.62
C PHE A 133 37.86 -12.30 -24.01
N SER A 134 38.05 -12.02 -25.30
CA SER A 134 38.11 -10.65 -25.83
C SER A 134 36.75 -10.12 -26.29
N ALA A 135 35.74 -10.98 -26.36
CA ALA A 135 34.36 -10.62 -26.69
C ALA A 135 33.80 -9.51 -25.77
N ASP A 136 32.76 -8.84 -26.23
CA ASP A 136 31.95 -7.90 -25.45
C ASP A 136 32.75 -6.71 -24.88
N ALA A 137 33.68 -6.18 -25.69
CA ALA A 137 34.58 -5.10 -25.28
C ALA A 137 33.84 -3.86 -24.72
N ASN A 138 32.63 -3.58 -25.22
CA ASN A 138 31.87 -2.38 -24.85
C ASN A 138 31.23 -2.48 -23.45
N GLN A 139 30.62 -3.61 -23.07
CA GLN A 139 30.15 -3.75 -21.68
C GLN A 139 31.35 -3.89 -20.72
N ARG A 140 32.42 -4.57 -21.11
CA ARG A 140 33.63 -4.67 -20.29
C ARG A 140 34.26 -3.31 -20.00
N TRP A 141 34.22 -2.39 -20.97
CA TRP A 141 34.61 -1.00 -20.73
C TRP A 141 33.77 -0.35 -19.62
N TRP A 142 32.44 -0.54 -19.64
CA TRP A 142 31.53 -0.05 -18.61
C TRP A 142 31.86 -0.63 -17.23
N VAL A 143 32.13 -1.94 -17.15
CA VAL A 143 32.56 -2.60 -15.91
C VAL A 143 33.78 -1.91 -15.31
N ASP A 144 34.80 -1.62 -16.12
CA ASP A 144 36.00 -0.94 -15.65
C ASP A 144 35.76 0.50 -15.18
N GLN A 145 34.75 1.19 -15.73
CA GLN A 145 34.43 2.56 -15.34
C GLN A 145 33.71 2.64 -14.01
N ILE A 146 32.88 1.66 -13.67
CA ILE A 146 31.93 1.74 -12.54
C ILE A 146 32.34 0.90 -11.33
N LYS A 147 33.42 0.12 -11.42
CA LYS A 147 33.82 -0.85 -10.38
C LYS A 147 34.21 -0.26 -9.04
N ARG A 148 34.35 1.06 -8.92
CA ARG A 148 34.61 1.72 -7.63
C ARG A 148 33.31 2.16 -6.95
N GLU A 149 32.28 2.41 -7.74
CA GLU A 149 30.96 2.87 -7.34
C GLU A 149 30.02 1.69 -7.04
N VAL A 150 30.20 0.58 -7.76
CA VAL A 150 29.38 -0.63 -7.60
C VAL A 150 29.87 -1.48 -6.43
N THR A 151 28.98 -1.69 -5.46
CA THR A 151 29.21 -2.53 -4.28
C THR A 151 28.59 -3.91 -4.38
N LYS A 152 27.66 -4.11 -5.32
CA LYS A 152 26.98 -5.38 -5.59
C LYS A 152 26.96 -5.70 -7.07
N TRP A 153 27.40 -6.89 -7.42
CA TRP A 153 27.48 -7.34 -8.80
C TRP A 153 26.68 -8.63 -8.98
N GLU A 154 25.85 -8.67 -10.01
CA GLU A 154 25.23 -9.91 -10.47
C GLU A 154 25.63 -10.17 -11.92
N ALA A 155 25.96 -11.42 -12.26
CA ALA A 155 26.04 -11.84 -13.65
C ALA A 155 24.69 -12.43 -14.05
N PHE A 156 24.22 -12.19 -15.26
CA PHE A 156 22.98 -12.81 -15.75
C PHE A 156 23.05 -13.14 -17.24
N SER A 157 22.13 -13.98 -17.71
CA SER A 157 22.07 -14.41 -19.11
C SER A 157 20.64 -14.35 -19.65
N ASN A 158 20.46 -13.68 -20.79
CA ASN A 158 19.17 -13.69 -21.49
C ASN A 158 18.93 -15.00 -22.26
N SER A 159 19.99 -15.63 -22.76
CA SER A 159 19.90 -16.83 -23.60
C SER A 159 21.17 -17.68 -23.49
N PRO A 160 21.11 -19.01 -23.69
CA PRO A 160 22.31 -19.81 -23.93
C PRO A 160 23.01 -19.38 -25.23
N PRO A 161 24.30 -19.72 -25.41
CA PRO A 161 24.91 -19.78 -26.73
C PRO A 161 24.04 -20.56 -27.72
N TRP A 162 23.98 -20.10 -28.97
CA TRP A 162 23.10 -20.66 -30.01
C TRP A 162 23.22 -22.19 -30.18
N PHE A 163 24.42 -22.76 -30.00
CA PHE A 163 24.66 -24.21 -30.11
C PHE A 163 24.12 -25.02 -28.92
N GLN A 164 23.75 -24.34 -27.84
CA GLN A 164 23.05 -24.90 -26.67
C GLN A 164 21.54 -24.63 -26.69
N THR A 165 21.04 -23.88 -27.68
CA THR A 165 19.59 -23.73 -27.88
C THR A 165 19.03 -24.83 -28.77
N VAL A 166 17.73 -25.11 -28.64
CA VAL A 166 17.05 -26.11 -29.48
C VAL A 166 16.89 -25.60 -30.92
N SER A 167 16.66 -24.29 -31.10
CA SER A 167 16.41 -23.68 -32.40
C SER A 167 17.67 -23.34 -33.20
N GLY A 168 18.85 -23.31 -32.56
CA GLY A 168 20.07 -22.74 -33.13
C GLY A 168 20.07 -21.21 -33.19
N TYR A 169 19.11 -20.55 -32.54
CA TYR A 169 19.00 -19.09 -32.41
C TYR A 169 18.95 -18.68 -30.95
N VAL A 170 19.53 -17.52 -30.63
CA VAL A 170 19.54 -16.96 -29.26
C VAL A 170 18.29 -16.15 -28.93
N SER A 171 17.48 -15.78 -29.93
CA SER A 171 16.22 -15.03 -29.77
C SER A 171 15.01 -15.87 -29.35
N GLY A 172 15.19 -17.20 -29.24
CA GLY A 172 14.16 -18.14 -28.80
C GLY A 172 13.73 -19.14 -29.86
N GLY A 173 12.64 -19.85 -29.57
CA GLY A 173 12.14 -20.96 -30.37
C GLY A 173 11.31 -20.55 -31.57
N PHE A 174 11.00 -21.50 -32.45
CA PHE A 174 9.97 -21.28 -33.48
C PHE A 174 8.56 -21.31 -32.88
N ASP A 175 8.38 -22.00 -31.75
CA ASP A 175 7.25 -21.87 -30.85
C ASP A 175 7.75 -21.34 -29.50
N ALA A 176 7.30 -20.14 -29.13
CA ALA A 176 7.72 -19.45 -27.92
C ALA A 176 7.20 -20.09 -26.62
N ASN A 177 6.38 -21.15 -26.70
CA ASN A 177 5.91 -21.93 -25.54
C ASN A 177 6.72 -23.22 -25.33
N THR A 178 7.74 -23.48 -26.15
CA THR A 178 8.53 -24.71 -26.07
C THR A 178 9.89 -24.44 -25.45
N ASP A 179 10.33 -25.33 -24.55
CA ASP A 179 11.66 -25.31 -23.93
C ASP A 179 12.76 -25.10 -24.98
N GLN A 180 13.61 -24.09 -24.77
CA GLN A 180 14.64 -23.66 -25.74
C GLN A 180 16.07 -24.01 -25.34
N ILE A 181 16.28 -24.60 -24.18
CA ILE A 181 17.61 -25.03 -23.73
C ILE A 181 17.74 -26.53 -23.97
N ARG A 182 18.82 -26.94 -24.64
CA ARG A 182 19.12 -28.35 -24.88
C ARG A 182 19.39 -29.07 -23.56
N ARG A 183 18.51 -30.00 -23.17
CA ARG A 183 18.63 -30.79 -21.93
C ARG A 183 19.93 -31.59 -21.86
N ASP A 184 20.39 -32.11 -23.00
CA ASP A 184 21.66 -32.84 -23.12
C ASP A 184 22.92 -31.95 -22.98
N ARG A 185 22.74 -30.62 -22.93
CA ARG A 185 23.81 -29.61 -22.84
C ARG A 185 23.64 -28.63 -21.66
N VAL A 186 22.75 -28.91 -20.72
CA VAL A 186 22.52 -28.04 -19.55
C VAL A 186 23.79 -27.84 -18.72
N GLU A 187 24.60 -28.89 -18.53
CA GLU A 187 25.90 -28.79 -17.82
C GLU A 187 26.92 -27.92 -18.57
N ASP A 188 26.93 -28.00 -19.90
CA ASP A 188 27.81 -27.19 -20.74
C ASP A 188 27.40 -25.72 -20.68
N PHE A 189 26.09 -25.42 -20.63
CA PHE A 189 25.58 -24.07 -20.46
C PHE A 189 25.92 -23.49 -19.08
N ALA A 190 25.70 -24.27 -18.03
CA ALA A 190 26.10 -23.89 -16.67
C ALA A 190 27.61 -23.62 -16.56
N THR A 191 28.43 -24.47 -17.19
CA THR A 191 29.89 -24.30 -17.24
C THR A 191 30.30 -23.05 -18.03
N TYR A 192 29.60 -22.75 -19.14
CA TYR A 192 29.79 -21.52 -19.90
C TYR A 192 29.63 -20.29 -19.01
N LEU A 193 28.48 -20.16 -18.35
CA LEU A 193 28.19 -19.04 -17.47
C LEU A 193 29.19 -18.93 -16.32
N ALA A 194 29.45 -20.03 -15.60
CA ALA A 194 30.31 -20.03 -14.44
C ALA A 194 31.77 -19.62 -14.78
N ARG A 195 32.30 -20.05 -15.92
CA ARG A 195 33.65 -19.68 -16.37
C ARG A 195 33.72 -18.23 -16.88
N VAL A 196 32.70 -17.74 -17.59
CA VAL A 196 32.66 -16.31 -17.96
C VAL A 196 32.59 -15.44 -16.71
N THR A 197 31.76 -15.79 -15.73
CA THR A 197 31.69 -15.09 -14.44
C THR A 197 33.06 -15.05 -13.76
N GLN A 198 33.76 -16.19 -13.65
CA GLN A 198 35.11 -16.24 -13.07
C GLN A 198 36.13 -15.40 -13.86
N GLU A 199 36.06 -15.43 -15.19
CA GLU A 199 36.95 -14.63 -16.03
C GLU A 199 36.74 -13.14 -15.81
N MET A 200 35.48 -12.70 -15.75
CA MET A 200 35.13 -11.31 -15.52
C MET A 200 35.62 -10.80 -14.15
N GLU A 201 35.50 -11.61 -13.08
CA GLU A 201 36.10 -11.30 -11.78
C GLU A 201 37.62 -11.12 -11.90
N ARG A 202 38.30 -12.06 -12.57
CA ARG A 202 39.75 -12.07 -12.72
C ARG A 202 40.27 -10.90 -13.54
N ALA A 203 39.67 -10.65 -14.71
CA ALA A 203 40.14 -9.68 -15.68
C ALA A 203 39.91 -8.22 -15.21
N HIS A 204 38.78 -7.96 -14.55
CA HIS A 204 38.37 -6.61 -14.17
C HIS A 204 38.58 -6.28 -12.69
N GLY A 205 38.90 -7.28 -11.86
CA GLY A 205 39.10 -7.13 -10.42
C GLY A 205 37.81 -6.85 -9.66
N ILE A 206 36.69 -7.41 -10.14
CA ILE A 206 35.37 -7.33 -9.49
C ILE A 206 35.05 -8.65 -8.78
N LYS A 207 33.95 -8.67 -8.01
CA LYS A 207 33.42 -9.89 -7.40
C LYS A 207 31.92 -9.93 -7.58
N PHE A 208 31.41 -11.00 -8.19
CA PHE A 208 29.98 -11.22 -8.30
C PHE A 208 29.43 -11.76 -6.98
N ASP A 209 28.33 -11.20 -6.51
CA ASP A 209 27.56 -11.76 -5.40
C ASP A 209 26.74 -12.95 -5.92
N THR A 210 26.09 -12.81 -7.07
CA THR A 210 25.17 -13.80 -7.66
C THR A 210 25.36 -14.02 -9.16
N LEU A 211 24.90 -15.18 -9.65
CA LEU A 211 24.72 -15.53 -11.05
C LEU A 211 23.26 -15.96 -11.27
N ALA A 212 22.53 -15.20 -12.10
CA ALA A 212 21.17 -15.51 -12.57
C ALA A 212 21.25 -16.17 -13.96
N PRO A 213 21.16 -17.51 -14.09
CA PRO A 213 21.42 -18.17 -15.36
C PRO A 213 20.33 -17.95 -16.43
N LEU A 214 19.17 -17.40 -16.05
CA LEU A 214 17.99 -17.27 -16.89
C LEU A 214 17.35 -15.90 -16.69
N ASN A 215 16.66 -15.39 -17.72
CA ASN A 215 15.90 -14.15 -17.69
C ASN A 215 14.49 -14.38 -18.26
N GLU A 216 13.47 -14.04 -17.49
CA GLU A 216 12.04 -14.26 -17.78
C GLU A 216 11.72 -15.63 -18.42
N PRO A 217 12.18 -16.74 -17.82
CA PRO A 217 12.24 -18.03 -18.49
C PRO A 217 10.86 -18.63 -18.82
N ASN A 218 9.84 -18.50 -17.97
CA ASN A 218 8.53 -19.12 -18.20
C ASN A 218 7.54 -18.19 -18.94
N THR A 219 8.02 -17.54 -20.00
CA THR A 219 7.22 -16.61 -20.80
C THR A 219 7.03 -17.10 -22.22
N ASN A 220 5.92 -16.72 -22.85
CA ASN A 220 5.50 -17.25 -24.14
C ASN A 220 5.81 -16.33 -25.33
N TYR A 221 6.82 -15.47 -25.21
CA TYR A 221 7.16 -14.48 -26.23
C TYR A 221 8.61 -14.50 -26.70
N TRP A 222 9.46 -15.39 -26.16
CA TRP A 222 10.79 -15.67 -26.69
C TRP A 222 10.71 -16.54 -27.94
N GLY A 223 10.71 -15.91 -29.10
CA GLY A 223 10.60 -16.62 -30.36
C GLY A 223 11.34 -15.98 -31.53
N THR A 224 11.74 -16.83 -32.47
CA THR A 224 12.45 -16.48 -33.71
C THR A 224 11.52 -16.64 -34.90
N GLN A 225 11.42 -15.61 -35.74
CA GLN A 225 10.71 -15.70 -37.03
C GLN A 225 11.69 -15.80 -38.19
N ILE A 226 11.41 -16.67 -39.16
CA ILE A 226 12.25 -16.88 -40.35
C ILE A 226 11.60 -16.25 -41.59
N GLY A 227 12.39 -15.49 -42.34
CA GLY A 227 11.99 -14.87 -43.59
C GLY A 227 12.05 -15.82 -44.78
N PRO A 228 11.56 -15.39 -45.97
CA PRO A 228 11.59 -16.19 -47.19
C PRO A 228 13.01 -16.59 -47.66
N ASP A 229 14.04 -15.85 -47.22
CA ASP A 229 15.45 -16.10 -47.49
C ASP A 229 16.10 -17.10 -46.52
N GLY A 230 15.32 -17.65 -45.58
CA GLY A 230 15.80 -18.59 -44.57
C GLY A 230 16.57 -17.95 -43.41
N GLN A 231 16.64 -16.62 -43.35
CA GLN A 231 17.29 -15.86 -42.28
C GLN A 231 16.27 -15.35 -41.25
N PRO A 232 16.67 -15.09 -40.00
CA PRO A 232 15.76 -14.56 -39.02
C PRO A 232 15.34 -13.12 -39.37
N THR A 233 14.07 -12.82 -39.17
CA THR A 233 13.44 -11.51 -39.41
C THR A 233 12.80 -10.91 -38.15
N GLY A 234 12.75 -11.67 -37.07
CA GLY A 234 12.21 -11.22 -35.80
C GLY A 234 12.64 -12.08 -34.61
N GLY A 235 12.22 -11.65 -33.42
CA GLY A 235 12.69 -12.13 -32.12
C GLY A 235 13.50 -11.05 -31.43
N ARG A 236 12.84 -9.95 -31.07
CA ARG A 236 13.36 -8.59 -30.77
C ARG A 236 14.66 -8.49 -29.94
N GLN A 237 15.06 -9.53 -29.22
CA GLN A 237 16.22 -9.63 -28.33
C GLN A 237 16.58 -11.10 -28.07
N GLU A 238 17.74 -11.35 -27.46
CA GLU A 238 18.07 -12.66 -26.88
C GLU A 238 17.03 -13.06 -25.81
N GLY A 239 16.66 -14.34 -25.78
CA GLY A 239 15.68 -14.91 -24.85
C GLY A 239 15.51 -16.41 -25.05
N ALA A 240 15.25 -17.16 -23.98
CA ALA A 240 14.99 -18.59 -24.05
C ALA A 240 13.85 -19.01 -23.12
N HIS A 241 12.80 -19.59 -23.69
CA HIS A 241 11.74 -20.21 -22.87
C HIS A 241 12.31 -21.43 -22.13
N ALA A 242 12.03 -21.52 -20.83
CA ALA A 242 12.26 -22.70 -20.01
C ALA A 242 11.12 -22.81 -18.99
N GLY A 243 10.37 -23.91 -19.04
CA GLY A 243 9.38 -24.23 -18.01
C GLY A 243 10.02 -24.53 -16.65
N PRO A 244 9.23 -24.60 -15.56
CA PRO A 244 9.75 -24.81 -14.21
C PRO A 244 10.66 -26.05 -14.09
N GLU A 245 10.38 -27.13 -14.80
CA GLU A 245 11.19 -28.35 -14.79
C GLU A 245 12.59 -28.10 -15.36
N LEU A 246 12.69 -27.45 -16.52
CA LEU A 246 13.98 -27.16 -17.16
C LEU A 246 14.78 -26.11 -16.38
N GLN A 247 14.11 -25.11 -15.80
CA GLN A 247 14.78 -24.14 -14.93
C GLN A 247 15.50 -24.83 -13.77
N GLN A 248 14.88 -25.83 -13.14
CA GLN A 248 15.52 -26.59 -12.05
C GLN A 248 16.78 -27.32 -12.51
N GLU A 249 16.74 -27.95 -13.69
CA GLU A 249 17.92 -28.62 -14.27
C GLU A 249 19.08 -27.62 -14.42
N VAL A 250 18.79 -26.44 -14.97
CA VAL A 250 19.78 -25.35 -15.14
C VAL A 250 20.32 -24.86 -13.80
N LEU A 251 19.48 -24.55 -12.82
CA LEU A 251 19.91 -24.04 -11.52
C LEU A 251 20.82 -25.03 -10.78
N LEU A 252 20.45 -26.32 -10.79
CA LEU A 252 21.26 -27.37 -10.18
C LEU A 252 22.61 -27.54 -10.89
N ALA A 253 22.64 -27.43 -12.23
CA ALA A 253 23.87 -27.46 -13.00
C ALA A 253 24.74 -26.23 -12.74
N THR A 254 24.17 -25.03 -12.67
CA THR A 254 24.88 -23.79 -12.32
C THR A 254 25.55 -23.89 -10.96
N ARG A 255 24.86 -24.42 -9.94
CA ARG A 255 25.47 -24.68 -8.63
C ARG A 255 26.67 -25.63 -8.72
N ARG A 256 26.52 -26.76 -9.43
CA ARG A 256 27.62 -27.72 -9.65
C ARG A 256 28.81 -27.09 -10.36
N ALA A 257 28.58 -26.31 -11.41
CA ALA A 257 29.63 -25.64 -12.17
C ALA A 257 30.40 -24.63 -11.29
N LEU A 258 29.69 -23.84 -10.49
CA LEU A 258 30.30 -22.91 -9.53
C LEU A 258 31.12 -23.64 -8.45
N ASP A 259 30.64 -24.79 -7.95
CA ASP A 259 31.34 -25.60 -6.96
C ASP A 259 32.63 -26.22 -7.51
N GLN A 260 32.59 -26.72 -8.75
CA GLN A 260 33.78 -27.23 -9.45
C GLN A 260 34.86 -26.17 -9.61
N LEU A 261 34.46 -24.91 -9.85
CA LEU A 261 35.36 -23.76 -9.90
C LEU A 261 35.76 -23.23 -8.52
N ARG A 262 35.22 -23.79 -7.43
CA ARG A 262 35.36 -23.30 -6.04
C ARG A 262 34.97 -21.81 -5.92
N SER A 263 34.00 -21.40 -6.72
CA SER A 263 33.50 -20.03 -6.74
C SER A 263 32.70 -19.71 -5.48
N ARG A 264 32.77 -18.45 -5.04
CA ARG A 264 31.93 -17.93 -3.94
C ARG A 264 30.61 -17.35 -4.44
N VAL A 265 30.45 -17.24 -5.76
CA VAL A 265 29.24 -16.74 -6.39
C VAL A 265 28.08 -17.66 -6.03
N LYS A 266 26.96 -17.04 -5.70
CA LYS A 266 25.70 -17.67 -5.33
C LYS A 266 24.77 -17.78 -6.54
N VAL A 267 23.78 -18.65 -6.48
CA VAL A 267 22.78 -18.75 -7.56
C VAL A 267 21.59 -17.87 -7.21
N SER A 268 21.19 -16.99 -8.12
CA SER A 268 19.93 -16.23 -8.03
C SER A 268 18.90 -16.75 -9.04
N ALA A 269 17.63 -16.65 -8.68
CA ALA A 269 16.51 -17.11 -9.48
C ALA A 269 15.21 -16.40 -9.07
N MET A 270 14.19 -16.23 -9.90
CA MET A 270 14.05 -16.80 -11.24
C MET A 270 14.08 -15.74 -12.34
N ASP A 271 14.23 -14.47 -11.96
CA ASP A 271 14.16 -13.33 -12.88
C ASP A 271 12.88 -13.38 -13.72
N GLU A 272 11.78 -13.77 -13.08
CA GLU A 272 10.51 -13.92 -13.77
C GLU A 272 9.89 -12.55 -14.08
N THR A 273 9.32 -12.43 -15.29
CA THR A 273 8.78 -11.17 -15.83
C THR A 273 7.75 -10.51 -14.91
N ASN A 274 7.03 -11.33 -14.13
CA ASN A 274 5.92 -10.91 -13.29
C ASN A 274 5.85 -11.75 -12.00
N PRO A 275 5.37 -11.18 -10.88
CA PRO A 275 5.25 -11.87 -9.60
C PRO A 275 4.33 -13.11 -9.67
N GLY A 276 3.26 -13.09 -10.47
CA GLY A 276 2.40 -14.25 -10.65
C GLY A 276 3.09 -15.45 -11.33
N THR A 277 3.97 -15.20 -12.29
CA THR A 277 4.77 -16.25 -12.93
C THR A 277 5.86 -16.74 -11.98
N PHE A 278 6.47 -15.83 -11.21
CA PHE A 278 7.36 -16.20 -10.11
C PHE A 278 6.70 -17.19 -9.16
N VAL A 279 5.49 -16.89 -8.67
CA VAL A 279 4.78 -17.77 -7.72
C VAL A 279 4.51 -19.14 -8.35
N ARG A 280 4.10 -19.18 -9.62
CA ARG A 280 3.87 -20.43 -10.36
C ARG A 280 5.13 -21.29 -10.40
N ASN A 281 6.27 -20.73 -10.79
CA ASN A 281 7.50 -21.49 -10.94
C ASN A 281 8.06 -21.93 -9.58
N TRP A 282 8.05 -21.06 -8.57
CA TRP A 282 8.54 -21.41 -7.24
C TRP A 282 7.76 -22.61 -6.70
N ASN A 283 6.43 -22.62 -6.88
CA ASN A 283 5.57 -23.74 -6.49
C ASN A 283 5.83 -25.01 -7.31
N GLY A 284 6.33 -24.89 -8.55
CA GLY A 284 6.78 -26.00 -9.39
C GLY A 284 8.18 -26.53 -9.07
N TYR A 285 8.99 -25.80 -8.29
CA TYR A 285 10.33 -26.25 -7.90
C TYR A 285 10.30 -27.29 -6.77
N GLY A 286 11.12 -28.33 -6.92
CA GLY A 286 11.57 -29.28 -5.91
C GLY A 286 13.01 -28.97 -5.46
N PRO A 287 14.02 -29.82 -5.73
CA PRO A 287 15.38 -29.66 -5.19
C PRO A 287 16.09 -28.35 -5.54
N ALA A 288 15.68 -27.66 -6.61
CA ALA A 288 16.31 -26.38 -6.97
C ALA A 288 16.12 -25.30 -5.90
N ARG A 289 15.09 -25.40 -5.05
CA ARG A 289 14.90 -24.46 -3.92
C ARG A 289 16.11 -24.46 -2.97
N ASP A 290 16.81 -25.58 -2.82
CA ASP A 290 17.94 -25.72 -1.90
C ASP A 290 19.25 -25.08 -2.42
N VAL A 291 19.31 -24.71 -3.70
CA VAL A 291 20.51 -24.11 -4.31
C VAL A 291 20.33 -22.64 -4.67
N VAL A 292 19.14 -22.07 -4.48
CA VAL A 292 18.84 -20.66 -4.75
C VAL A 292 19.08 -19.84 -3.49
N ASP A 293 20.07 -18.95 -3.54
CA ASP A 293 20.54 -18.11 -2.43
C ASP A 293 19.98 -16.67 -2.47
N GLN A 294 19.28 -16.33 -3.55
CA GLN A 294 18.66 -15.02 -3.76
C GLN A 294 17.49 -15.15 -4.72
N LEU A 295 16.37 -14.53 -4.36
CA LEU A 295 15.18 -14.46 -5.17
C LEU A 295 15.17 -13.17 -6.00
N ASN A 296 14.93 -13.29 -7.30
CA ASN A 296 14.82 -12.19 -8.26
C ASN A 296 13.43 -12.22 -8.90
N VAL A 297 12.79 -11.05 -9.00
CA VAL A 297 11.48 -10.87 -9.64
C VAL A 297 11.40 -9.54 -10.37
N HIS A 298 10.74 -9.52 -11.52
CA HIS A 298 10.44 -8.30 -12.27
C HIS A 298 9.01 -7.84 -11.99
N THR A 299 8.71 -6.58 -12.28
CA THR A 299 7.40 -5.98 -11.99
C THR A 299 6.74 -5.34 -13.21
N TYR A 300 6.93 -5.90 -14.42
CA TYR A 300 6.22 -5.44 -15.62
C TYR A 300 4.69 -5.54 -15.48
N GLY A 301 4.25 -6.42 -14.59
CA GLY A 301 2.91 -6.62 -14.05
C GLY A 301 3.03 -6.90 -12.55
N THR A 302 1.96 -6.60 -11.81
CA THR A 302 2.06 -6.40 -10.35
C THR A 302 1.23 -7.39 -9.53
N GLY A 303 0.41 -8.20 -10.20
CA GLY A 303 -0.40 -9.21 -9.55
C GLY A 303 0.47 -10.19 -8.77
N GLN A 304 0.14 -10.40 -7.50
CA GLN A 304 0.82 -11.28 -6.55
C GLN A 304 2.17 -10.83 -5.97
N ARG A 305 2.53 -9.52 -6.00
CA ARG A 305 3.74 -9.01 -5.31
C ARG A 305 3.86 -9.50 -3.85
N THR A 306 2.77 -9.44 -3.07
CA THR A 306 2.81 -9.86 -1.66
C THR A 306 3.01 -11.37 -1.49
N SER A 307 2.62 -12.20 -2.46
CA SER A 307 2.98 -13.64 -2.45
C SER A 307 4.47 -13.83 -2.61
N VAL A 308 5.14 -13.08 -3.49
CA VAL A 308 6.59 -13.16 -3.69
C VAL A 308 7.33 -12.75 -2.43
N ARG A 309 6.92 -11.65 -1.79
CA ARG A 309 7.42 -11.23 -0.48
C ARG A 309 7.29 -12.35 0.57
N ASP A 310 6.12 -12.95 0.67
CA ASP A 310 5.84 -13.97 1.69
C ASP A 310 6.57 -15.29 1.39
N ILE A 311 6.76 -15.64 0.10
CA ILE A 311 7.65 -16.73 -0.33
C ILE A 311 9.08 -16.46 0.11
N ALA A 312 9.62 -15.26 -0.14
CA ALA A 312 10.99 -14.92 0.25
C ALA A 312 11.21 -15.01 1.77
N LYS A 313 10.20 -14.65 2.57
CA LYS A 313 10.22 -14.84 4.02
C LYS A 313 10.18 -16.31 4.43
N GLY A 314 9.33 -17.10 3.79
CA GLY A 314 9.20 -18.53 4.04
C GLY A 314 10.44 -19.35 3.64
N ALA A 315 11.10 -18.97 2.55
CA ALA A 315 12.34 -19.58 2.06
C ALA A 315 13.58 -19.13 2.86
N ASP A 316 13.44 -18.11 3.70
CA ASP A 316 14.54 -17.39 4.36
C ASP A 316 15.56 -16.71 3.42
N GLU A 317 15.16 -16.40 2.18
CA GLU A 317 16.06 -15.85 1.16
C GLU A 317 15.87 -14.35 0.92
N LYS A 318 16.94 -13.68 0.46
CA LYS A 318 16.86 -12.28 0.02
C LYS A 318 15.99 -12.15 -1.23
N LEU A 319 15.41 -10.97 -1.44
CA LEU A 319 14.58 -10.66 -2.60
C LEU A 319 15.05 -9.37 -3.26
N TRP A 320 15.35 -9.42 -4.55
CA TRP A 320 15.55 -8.25 -5.39
C TRP A 320 14.33 -8.04 -6.28
N MET A 321 13.90 -6.78 -6.39
CA MET A 321 13.20 -6.34 -7.59
C MET A 321 14.30 -6.12 -8.64
N SER A 322 14.53 -7.12 -9.50
CA SER A 322 15.75 -7.21 -10.32
C SER A 322 15.62 -6.53 -11.69
N GLU A 323 14.41 -6.16 -12.09
CA GLU A 323 14.19 -5.48 -13.37
C GLU A 323 12.81 -4.84 -13.47
N VAL A 324 12.78 -3.55 -13.80
CA VAL A 324 11.61 -2.91 -14.42
C VAL A 324 12.06 -1.65 -15.14
N GLU A 325 11.34 -1.30 -16.19
CA GLU A 325 11.34 0.01 -16.85
C GLU A 325 9.95 0.16 -17.50
N GLY A 326 9.65 1.29 -18.14
CA GLY A 326 8.37 1.37 -18.84
C GLY A 326 8.08 2.69 -19.52
N THR A 327 7.01 2.65 -20.31
CA THR A 327 6.32 3.84 -20.77
C THR A 327 5.29 4.25 -19.73
N TRP A 328 5.37 5.49 -19.27
CA TRP A 328 4.48 6.04 -18.24
C TRP A 328 3.79 7.31 -18.75
N GLY A 329 2.57 7.58 -18.27
CA GLY A 329 1.74 8.68 -18.73
C GLY A 329 1.00 8.37 -20.04
N ASN A 330 0.82 9.38 -20.88
CA ASN A 330 0.04 9.29 -22.13
C ASN A 330 0.79 8.63 -23.30
N GLY A 331 1.99 8.07 -23.08
CA GLY A 331 2.78 7.50 -24.17
C GLY A 331 3.23 8.56 -25.17
N THR A 332 3.87 9.63 -24.70
CA THR A 332 4.65 10.53 -25.54
C THR A 332 6.08 10.62 -25.03
N THR A 333 7.02 10.89 -25.93
CA THR A 333 8.43 11.18 -25.59
C THR A 333 8.54 12.62 -25.07
N ASP A 334 7.88 12.87 -23.94
CA ASP A 334 7.90 14.13 -23.23
C ASP A 334 9.02 14.12 -22.18
N TYR A 335 9.89 15.13 -22.24
CA TYR A 335 11.03 15.28 -21.35
C TYR A 335 10.72 16.17 -20.13
N THR A 336 9.63 16.95 -20.15
CA THR A 336 9.32 17.98 -19.15
C THR A 336 8.05 17.70 -18.36
N SER A 337 7.08 16.97 -18.91
CA SER A 337 5.87 16.56 -18.18
C SER A 337 6.23 15.70 -16.97
N MET A 338 5.54 15.91 -15.85
CA MET A 338 5.74 15.10 -14.63
C MET A 338 5.08 13.72 -14.70
N GLU A 339 4.19 13.46 -15.67
CA GLU A 339 3.46 12.18 -15.75
C GLU A 339 4.41 10.96 -15.81
N PRO A 340 5.47 10.95 -16.66
CA PRO A 340 6.39 9.82 -16.69
C PRO A 340 7.13 9.65 -15.37
N GLY A 341 7.62 10.75 -14.79
CA GLY A 341 8.32 10.77 -13.51
C GLY A 341 7.46 10.27 -12.34
N LEU A 342 6.18 10.64 -12.31
CA LEU A 342 5.22 10.19 -11.30
C LEU A 342 4.87 8.72 -11.46
N GLY A 343 4.75 8.23 -12.70
CA GLY A 343 4.54 6.80 -12.99
C GLY A 343 5.69 5.94 -12.48
N MET A 344 6.94 6.31 -12.79
CA MET A 344 8.11 5.61 -12.29
C MET A 344 8.25 5.70 -10.77
N ALA A 345 8.06 6.88 -10.18
CA ALA A 345 8.12 7.04 -8.73
C ALA A 345 7.06 6.20 -7.99
N THR A 346 5.83 6.14 -8.53
CA THR A 346 4.76 5.28 -8.02
C THR A 346 5.16 3.81 -8.11
N ARG A 347 5.74 3.37 -9.24
CA ARG A 347 6.23 1.99 -9.42
C ARG A 347 7.27 1.60 -8.38
N MET A 348 8.31 2.42 -8.21
CA MET A 348 9.36 2.19 -7.21
C MET A 348 8.76 2.07 -5.80
N LEU A 349 7.87 2.99 -5.44
CA LEU A 349 7.22 3.04 -4.14
C LEU A 349 6.39 1.80 -3.85
N GLU A 350 5.53 1.39 -4.78
CA GLU A 350 4.69 0.20 -4.63
C GLU A 350 5.51 -1.08 -4.55
N ASP A 351 6.55 -1.22 -5.38
CA ASP A 351 7.44 -2.37 -5.33
C ASP A 351 8.10 -2.50 -3.95
N ILE A 352 8.63 -1.40 -3.41
CA ILE A 352 9.25 -1.39 -2.08
C ILE A 352 8.24 -1.76 -0.99
N ARG A 353 7.02 -1.24 -1.06
CA ARG A 353 5.98 -1.48 -0.05
C ARG A 353 5.45 -2.91 -0.09
N GLU A 354 5.31 -3.50 -1.28
CA GLU A 354 4.61 -4.78 -1.47
C GLU A 354 5.54 -5.98 -1.59
N LEU A 355 6.73 -5.81 -2.18
CA LEU A 355 7.76 -6.86 -2.27
C LEU A 355 8.67 -6.90 -1.04
N GLU A 356 8.89 -5.75 -0.39
CA GLU A 356 9.93 -5.57 0.64
C GLU A 356 11.34 -6.03 0.18
N PRO A 357 11.81 -5.58 -0.99
CA PRO A 357 13.05 -6.08 -1.57
C PRO A 357 14.27 -5.47 -0.88
N SER A 358 15.38 -6.22 -0.82
CA SER A 358 16.66 -5.70 -0.35
C SER A 358 17.39 -4.86 -1.42
N ALA A 359 17.02 -4.96 -2.70
CA ALA A 359 17.54 -4.12 -3.77
C ALA A 359 16.47 -3.85 -4.83
N TRP A 360 16.63 -2.75 -5.56
CA TRP A 360 15.73 -2.36 -6.65
C TRP A 360 16.56 -1.98 -7.87
N VAL A 361 16.36 -2.67 -8.99
CA VAL A 361 17.24 -2.63 -10.17
C VAL A 361 16.46 -2.29 -11.43
N PHE A 362 16.88 -1.24 -12.13
CA PHE A 362 16.36 -0.87 -13.45
C PHE A 362 16.75 -1.93 -14.49
N TRP A 363 15.94 -2.06 -15.55
CA TRP A 363 16.36 -2.76 -16.77
C TRP A 363 17.54 -2.04 -17.44
N GLN A 364 17.24 -1.02 -18.25
CA GLN A 364 18.21 -0.05 -18.76
C GLN A 364 17.63 1.37 -18.66
N PRO A 365 18.25 2.27 -17.88
CA PRO A 365 17.86 3.67 -17.86
C PRO A 365 18.28 4.44 -19.12
N ILE A 366 19.25 3.94 -19.88
CA ILE A 366 19.71 4.55 -21.15
C ILE A 366 19.00 3.85 -22.31
N GLU A 367 18.31 4.62 -23.14
CA GLU A 367 17.49 4.09 -24.23
C GLU A 367 17.73 4.88 -25.53
N ASP A 368 17.51 4.21 -26.68
CA ASP A 368 17.70 4.83 -27.99
C ASP A 368 16.63 5.90 -28.25
N THR A 369 17.06 7.15 -28.42
CA THR A 369 16.15 8.28 -28.66
C THR A 369 15.24 8.07 -29.88
N VAL A 370 15.77 7.46 -30.95
CA VAL A 370 15.09 7.41 -32.26
C VAL A 370 13.82 6.54 -32.22
N PRO A 371 13.87 5.25 -31.85
CA PRO A 371 12.68 4.41 -31.77
C PRO A 371 11.73 4.84 -30.66
N GLN A 372 12.22 5.42 -29.56
CA GLN A 372 11.34 5.95 -28.49
C GLN A 372 10.50 7.12 -29.00
N ALA A 373 11.15 8.09 -29.67
CA ALA A 373 10.46 9.22 -30.29
C ALA A 373 9.45 8.76 -31.35
N ALA A 374 9.87 7.85 -32.25
CA ALA A 374 9.01 7.35 -33.32
C ALA A 374 7.78 6.60 -32.79
N ALA A 375 7.92 5.88 -31.67
CA ALA A 375 6.84 5.09 -31.08
C ALA A 375 5.95 5.87 -30.09
N GLY A 376 6.25 7.13 -29.79
CA GLY A 376 5.60 7.85 -28.68
C GLY A 376 5.85 7.11 -27.37
N LYS A 377 7.10 6.83 -27.04
CA LYS A 377 7.44 6.12 -25.81
C LYS A 377 8.51 6.85 -25.03
N ASN A 378 8.60 6.51 -23.76
CA ASN A 378 9.58 7.07 -22.84
C ASN A 378 10.19 5.96 -21.99
N TRP A 379 10.54 4.80 -22.57
CA TRP A 379 11.39 3.82 -21.87
C TRP A 379 12.76 4.44 -21.58
N GLY A 380 13.35 4.11 -20.44
CA GLY A 380 14.59 4.71 -19.98
C GLY A 380 14.39 6.15 -19.47
N SER A 381 15.27 6.58 -18.57
CA SER A 381 15.26 7.95 -18.01
C SER A 381 16.24 8.89 -18.72
N ILE A 382 17.13 8.33 -19.53
CA ILE A 382 18.20 8.98 -20.29
C ILE A 382 18.08 8.49 -21.74
N HIS A 383 17.90 9.40 -22.69
CA HIS A 383 17.82 9.08 -24.12
C HIS A 383 19.05 9.59 -24.86
N ILE A 384 19.62 8.75 -25.72
CA ILE A 384 20.72 9.08 -26.63
C ILE A 384 20.51 8.31 -27.95
N PRO A 385 20.81 8.86 -29.14
CA PRO A 385 20.73 8.08 -30.38
C PRO A 385 21.70 6.89 -30.32
N PHE A 386 21.25 5.68 -30.70
CA PHE A 386 22.14 4.52 -30.70
C PHE A 386 23.03 4.42 -31.95
N ASP A 387 22.96 5.38 -32.87
CA ASP A 387 23.71 5.47 -34.12
C ASP A 387 24.87 6.47 -34.14
N CYS A 388 25.29 6.95 -32.96
CA CYS A 388 26.47 7.80 -32.85
C CYS A 388 27.75 7.08 -33.30
N THR A 389 28.63 7.84 -33.94
CA THR A 389 29.88 7.44 -34.58
C THR A 389 31.09 7.90 -33.79
N ALA A 390 32.30 7.50 -34.23
CA ALA A 390 33.55 7.89 -33.58
C ALA A 390 33.86 9.40 -33.70
N ASP A 391 33.25 10.10 -34.66
CA ASP A 391 33.45 11.54 -34.90
C ASP A 391 32.43 12.41 -34.17
N ASP A 392 31.45 11.80 -33.49
CA ASP A 392 30.39 12.53 -32.81
C ASP A 392 30.85 13.21 -31.51
N THR A 393 30.16 14.30 -31.19
CA THR A 393 30.34 15.07 -29.96
C THR A 393 29.04 15.09 -29.16
N LEU A 394 29.05 15.68 -27.96
CA LEU A 394 27.82 15.91 -27.20
C LEU A 394 26.80 16.81 -27.92
N GLU A 395 27.24 17.57 -28.93
CA GLU A 395 26.35 18.40 -29.75
C GLU A 395 25.67 17.58 -30.86
N SER A 396 26.42 16.77 -31.59
CA SER A 396 25.89 15.94 -32.69
C SER A 396 25.20 14.66 -32.21
N CYS A 397 25.57 14.16 -31.03
CA CYS A 397 24.96 13.02 -30.34
C CYS A 397 24.42 13.45 -28.96
N PRO A 398 23.29 14.18 -28.90
CA PRO A 398 22.81 14.80 -27.67
C PRO A 398 22.20 13.77 -26.71
N ILE A 399 22.52 13.92 -25.42
CA ILE A 399 21.91 13.18 -24.32
C ILE A 399 20.76 14.00 -23.72
N ARG A 400 19.59 13.37 -23.52
CA ARG A 400 18.42 14.01 -22.90
C ARG A 400 17.91 13.21 -21.72
N THR A 401 17.67 13.86 -20.60
CA THR A 401 16.98 13.24 -19.46
C THR A 401 15.51 13.63 -19.46
N ASN A 402 14.63 12.73 -19.03
CA ASN A 402 13.21 13.04 -18.80
C ASN A 402 12.92 13.14 -17.29
N THR A 403 11.68 13.48 -16.91
CA THR A 403 11.30 13.65 -15.51
C THR A 403 11.45 12.40 -14.65
N LYS A 404 11.52 11.19 -15.22
CA LYS A 404 11.87 9.97 -14.46
C LYS A 404 13.26 10.08 -13.85
N PHE A 405 14.23 10.60 -14.61
CA PHE A 405 15.58 10.81 -14.08
C PHE A 405 15.56 11.69 -12.83
N HIS A 406 14.73 12.73 -12.84
CA HIS A 406 14.60 13.66 -11.72
C HIS A 406 13.88 13.02 -10.52
N THR A 407 12.76 12.32 -10.73
CA THR A 407 12.00 11.71 -9.64
C THR A 407 12.68 10.48 -9.05
N ILE A 408 13.41 9.68 -9.85
CA ILE A 408 14.24 8.57 -9.34
C ILE A 408 15.24 9.09 -8.31
N ARG A 409 15.84 10.26 -8.56
CA ARG A 409 16.83 10.85 -7.64
C ARG A 409 16.27 11.17 -6.26
N ASN A 410 14.96 11.38 -6.09
CA ASN A 410 14.35 11.52 -4.76
C ASN A 410 14.53 10.26 -3.90
N PHE A 411 14.58 9.09 -4.52
CA PHE A 411 14.84 7.82 -3.85
C PHE A 411 16.35 7.62 -3.71
N THR A 412 17.07 7.64 -4.83
CA THR A 412 18.48 7.22 -4.84
C THR A 412 19.40 8.18 -4.10
N HIS A 413 19.04 9.47 -3.99
CA HIS A 413 19.86 10.44 -3.25
C HIS A 413 19.68 10.36 -1.73
N PHE A 414 18.54 9.86 -1.26
CA PHE A 414 18.14 10.01 0.15
C PHE A 414 17.87 8.69 0.87
N VAL A 415 17.73 7.57 0.14
CA VAL A 415 17.77 6.22 0.70
C VAL A 415 19.03 5.52 0.18
N ARG A 416 19.91 5.14 1.11
CA ARG A 416 21.27 4.68 0.81
C ARG A 416 21.49 3.24 1.26
N PRO A 417 22.50 2.56 0.71
CA PRO A 417 22.90 1.24 1.22
C PRO A 417 23.13 1.28 2.74
N GLY A 418 22.55 0.31 3.44
CA GLY A 418 22.57 0.24 4.90
C GLY A 418 21.36 0.84 5.62
N ASP A 419 20.56 1.66 4.93
CA ASP A 419 19.26 2.10 5.45
C ASP A 419 18.29 0.92 5.50
N ARG A 420 17.21 1.06 6.28
CA ARG A 420 16.16 0.03 6.37
C ARG A 420 14.81 0.67 6.09
N PHE A 421 14.12 0.20 5.05
CA PHE A 421 12.74 0.61 4.82
C PHE A 421 11.87 0.19 6.01
N VAL A 422 10.92 1.03 6.35
CA VAL A 422 9.99 0.82 7.46
C VAL A 422 8.56 1.03 6.97
N LYS A 423 7.61 0.50 7.73
CA LYS A 423 6.20 0.55 7.37
C LYS A 423 5.66 2.00 7.40
N THR A 424 4.79 2.30 6.44
CA THR A 424 3.90 3.48 6.41
C THR A 424 2.46 3.00 6.28
N ASP A 425 1.49 3.83 6.68
CA ASP A 425 0.05 3.57 6.47
C ASP A 425 -0.55 4.34 5.29
N ASP A 426 0.28 5.10 4.57
CA ASP A 426 -0.12 5.82 3.35
C ASP A 426 0.43 5.10 2.10
N PRO A 427 -0.43 4.69 1.15
CA PRO A 427 0.01 4.00 -0.07
C PRO A 427 0.79 4.91 -1.03
N SER A 428 0.81 6.23 -0.80
CA SER A 428 1.59 7.20 -1.59
C SER A 428 2.95 7.52 -0.95
N SER A 429 3.36 6.79 0.09
CA SER A 429 4.60 7.03 0.83
C SER A 429 5.40 5.77 1.11
N VAL A 430 6.73 5.87 1.04
CA VAL A 430 7.67 4.92 1.65
C VAL A 430 8.59 5.65 2.60
N ALA A 431 9.03 4.97 3.67
CA ALA A 431 9.94 5.53 4.65
C ALA A 431 11.11 4.59 4.91
N ALA A 432 12.26 5.14 5.25
CA ALA A 432 13.44 4.39 5.67
C ALA A 432 14.09 5.04 6.89
N VAL A 433 14.47 4.22 7.87
CA VAL A 433 15.36 4.65 8.95
C VAL A 433 16.80 4.59 8.45
N LYS A 434 17.58 5.62 8.76
CA LYS A 434 18.97 5.70 8.30
C LYS A 434 19.82 4.66 9.02
N ARG A 435 20.90 4.20 8.38
CA ARG A 435 21.88 3.27 9.00
C ARG A 435 22.39 3.77 10.36
N SER A 436 22.49 5.09 10.56
CA SER A 436 22.89 5.72 11.82
C SER A 436 21.92 5.45 12.97
N GLY A 437 20.65 5.16 12.68
CA GLY A 437 19.57 5.00 13.65
C GLY A 437 19.07 6.30 14.29
N LEU A 438 19.54 7.46 13.82
CA LEU A 438 19.25 8.79 14.41
C LEU A 438 18.35 9.68 13.55
N ASP A 439 18.09 9.26 12.32
CA ASP A 439 17.33 10.02 11.33
C ASP A 439 16.46 9.07 10.50
N ALA A 440 15.49 9.63 9.77
CA ALA A 440 14.67 8.91 8.82
C ALA A 440 14.48 9.71 7.52
N THR A 441 14.05 9.03 6.47
CA THR A 441 13.67 9.62 5.19
C THR A 441 12.29 9.12 4.80
N VAL A 442 11.42 10.01 4.33
CA VAL A 442 10.11 9.63 3.77
C VAL A 442 10.04 10.16 2.34
N VAL A 443 9.75 9.32 1.36
CA VAL A 443 9.50 9.74 -0.02
C VAL A 443 8.00 9.64 -0.28
N HIS A 444 7.41 10.73 -0.74
CA HIS A 444 5.97 10.88 -0.95
C HIS A 444 5.68 11.32 -2.38
N VAL A 445 4.72 10.63 -3.03
CA VAL A 445 4.26 10.95 -4.38
C VAL A 445 2.91 11.65 -4.30
N ASN A 446 2.81 12.86 -4.85
CA ASN A 446 1.53 13.54 -5.06
C ASN A 446 1.24 13.62 -6.55
N SER A 447 0.48 12.65 -7.06
CA SER A 447 0.01 12.64 -8.45
C SER A 447 -1.21 13.55 -8.69
N GLY A 448 -1.76 14.15 -7.63
CA GLY A 448 -2.92 15.03 -7.72
C GLY A 448 -2.61 16.34 -8.46
N ASN A 449 -3.65 16.94 -9.03
CA ASN A 449 -3.59 18.24 -9.71
C ASN A 449 -3.54 19.44 -8.75
N THR A 450 -3.63 19.20 -7.44
CA THR A 450 -3.57 20.23 -6.40
C THR A 450 -2.48 19.91 -5.38
N GLY A 451 -1.92 20.96 -4.78
CA GLY A 451 -1.07 20.78 -3.60
C GLY A 451 -1.87 20.19 -2.44
N ARG A 452 -1.20 19.48 -1.54
CA ARG A 452 -1.83 18.90 -0.34
C ARG A 452 -0.96 19.04 0.89
N ALA A 453 -1.58 19.09 2.07
CA ALA A 453 -0.87 19.00 3.33
C ALA A 453 -0.49 17.53 3.62
N VAL A 454 0.77 17.28 3.98
CA VAL A 454 1.25 15.97 4.42
C VAL A 454 1.74 16.12 5.86
N THR A 455 1.08 15.42 6.78
CA THR A 455 1.46 15.36 8.19
C THR A 455 2.25 14.08 8.45
N LEU A 456 3.52 14.20 8.81
CA LEU A 456 4.30 13.06 9.28
C LEU A 456 3.99 12.82 10.75
N ASP A 457 3.43 11.64 11.07
CA ASP A 457 3.28 11.15 12.43
C ASP A 457 4.52 10.33 12.82
N LEU A 458 5.31 10.88 13.74
CA LEU A 458 6.55 10.31 14.26
C LEU A 458 6.34 9.68 15.64
N SER A 459 5.09 9.50 16.07
CA SER A 459 4.73 8.98 17.40
C SER A 459 5.29 7.60 17.70
N ARG A 460 5.55 6.80 16.66
CA ARG A 460 6.08 5.43 16.74
C ARG A 460 7.59 5.38 16.98
N PHE A 461 8.32 6.50 16.86
CA PHE A 461 9.71 6.59 17.29
C PHE A 461 9.82 6.67 18.82
N GLY A 462 10.82 5.98 19.36
CA GLY A 462 11.09 5.96 20.80
C GLY A 462 11.61 7.31 21.30
N LEU A 463 12.41 7.98 20.47
CA LEU A 463 12.93 9.32 20.71
C LEU A 463 12.55 10.23 19.53
N VAL A 464 11.98 11.39 19.86
CA VAL A 464 11.86 12.53 18.96
C VAL A 464 12.53 13.70 19.66
N SER A 465 13.66 14.15 19.13
CA SER A 465 14.45 15.25 19.72
C SER A 465 13.61 16.53 19.79
N PRO A 466 13.74 17.36 20.85
CA PRO A 466 13.16 18.70 20.88
C PRO A 466 13.66 19.61 19.74
N LEU A 467 14.78 19.26 19.11
CA LEU A 467 15.34 19.95 17.95
C LEU A 467 15.02 19.26 16.62
N ALA A 468 14.18 18.22 16.63
CA ALA A 468 13.82 17.48 15.44
C ALA A 468 13.15 18.41 14.40
N LYS A 469 13.48 18.16 13.13
CA LYS A 469 13.01 18.97 12.00
C LYS A 469 12.79 18.09 10.78
N VAL A 470 11.88 18.52 9.93
CA VAL A 470 11.59 17.92 8.64
C VAL A 470 11.98 18.89 7.54
N THR A 471 12.89 18.49 6.66
CA THR A 471 13.30 19.29 5.50
C THR A 471 12.74 18.65 4.23
N PRO A 472 11.78 19.29 3.53
CA PRO A 472 11.30 18.78 2.25
C PRO A 472 12.32 19.02 1.13
N VAL A 473 12.43 18.07 0.22
CA VAL A 473 13.21 18.14 -1.02
C VAL A 473 12.26 17.76 -2.16
N VAL A 474 11.90 18.73 -2.98
CA VAL A 474 10.81 18.62 -3.95
C VAL A 474 11.38 18.44 -5.36
N THR A 475 10.78 17.50 -6.10
CA THR A 475 10.90 17.41 -7.56
C THR A 475 9.52 17.57 -8.17
N ASP A 476 9.37 18.59 -9.01
CA ASP A 476 8.16 18.88 -9.79
C ASP A 476 8.56 19.49 -11.15
N ALA A 477 7.59 20.02 -11.89
CA ALA A 477 7.83 20.61 -13.21
C ALA A 477 8.73 21.87 -13.17
N SER A 478 8.91 22.50 -12.00
CA SER A 478 9.75 23.70 -11.84
C SER A 478 11.21 23.39 -11.57
N GLY A 479 11.52 22.18 -11.09
CA GLY A 479 12.89 21.79 -10.78
C GLY A 479 12.99 20.45 -10.05
N ALA A 480 14.20 19.92 -9.99
CA ALA A 480 14.51 18.65 -9.35
C ALA A 480 15.31 18.84 -8.06
N LEU A 481 14.98 18.05 -7.04
CA LEU A 481 15.66 18.04 -5.74
C LEU A 481 15.79 19.42 -5.07
N VAL A 482 14.79 20.28 -5.23
CA VAL A 482 14.76 21.63 -4.65
C VAL A 482 14.53 21.51 -3.15
N ARG A 483 15.57 21.84 -2.36
CA ARG A 483 15.49 21.81 -0.90
C ARG A 483 14.66 22.99 -0.37
N GLY A 484 13.58 22.68 0.33
CA GLY A 484 12.71 23.66 0.97
C GLY A 484 13.17 24.04 2.39
N LYS A 485 12.41 24.94 3.01
CA LYS A 485 12.65 25.40 4.39
C LYS A 485 12.34 24.27 5.40
N PRO A 486 13.21 24.01 6.38
CA PRO A 486 12.92 23.04 7.44
C PRO A 486 11.73 23.46 8.31
N VAL A 487 10.87 22.50 8.63
CA VAL A 487 9.74 22.64 9.56
C VAL A 487 10.09 21.93 10.87
N ARG A 488 9.88 22.58 12.02
CA ARG A 488 10.12 21.94 13.32
C ARG A 488 9.07 20.88 13.60
N VAL A 489 9.49 19.79 14.23
CA VAL A 489 8.57 18.78 14.76
C VAL A 489 7.96 19.30 16.06
N ALA A 490 6.63 19.24 16.17
CA ALA A 490 5.87 19.63 17.36
C ALA A 490 4.88 18.52 17.70
N GLY A 491 4.81 18.10 18.98
CA GLY A 491 3.89 17.03 19.38
C GLY A 491 4.14 15.68 18.68
N LYS A 492 5.40 15.38 18.33
CA LYS A 492 5.82 14.23 17.51
C LYS A 492 5.22 14.21 16.09
N SER A 493 4.80 15.36 15.56
CA SER A 493 4.37 15.47 14.17
C SER A 493 4.94 16.72 13.49
N ALA A 494 4.94 16.70 12.15
CA ALA A 494 5.26 17.87 11.35
C ALA A 494 4.40 17.85 10.08
N THR A 495 3.79 18.99 9.75
CA THR A 495 2.98 19.14 8.54
C THR A 495 3.71 19.99 7.52
N VAL A 496 3.77 19.50 6.28
CA VAL A 496 4.40 20.18 5.15
C VAL A 496 3.44 20.15 3.96
N THR A 497 3.27 21.28 3.29
CA THR A 497 2.52 21.34 2.03
C THR A 497 3.41 20.84 0.90
N VAL A 498 2.94 19.85 0.14
CA VAL A 498 3.61 19.34 -1.06
C VAL A 498 2.90 19.87 -2.32
N PRO A 499 3.62 20.25 -3.39
CA PRO A 499 3.01 20.71 -4.63
C PRO A 499 2.19 19.64 -5.34
N ALA A 500 1.30 20.07 -6.23
CA ALA A 500 0.67 19.19 -7.22
C ALA A 500 1.72 18.51 -8.09
N LYS A 501 1.41 17.31 -8.61
CA LYS A 501 2.26 16.56 -9.55
C LYS A 501 3.75 16.53 -9.15
N SER A 502 4.02 16.16 -7.92
CA SER A 502 5.37 16.21 -7.35
C SER A 502 5.79 14.92 -6.65
N VAL A 503 7.10 14.74 -6.53
CA VAL A 503 7.72 13.78 -5.60
C VAL A 503 8.48 14.58 -4.56
N THR A 504 8.10 14.42 -3.29
CA THR A 504 8.73 15.12 -2.18
C THR A 504 9.42 14.13 -1.25
N THR A 505 10.71 14.34 -1.01
CA THR A 505 11.47 13.62 0.01
C THR A 505 11.56 14.46 1.28
N PHE A 506 11.07 13.94 2.39
CA PHE A 506 11.18 14.52 3.71
C PHE A 506 12.40 13.94 4.43
N LEU A 507 13.39 14.79 4.71
CA LEU A 507 14.53 14.46 5.56
C LEU A 507 14.14 14.74 7.01
N VAL A 508 14.01 13.69 7.81
CA VAL A 508 13.57 13.75 9.21
C VAL A 508 14.79 13.59 10.11
N ASP A 509 15.26 14.70 10.67
CA ASP A 509 16.44 14.70 11.53
C ASP A 509 16.02 14.57 13.01
N GLY A 510 16.76 13.78 13.78
CA GLY A 510 16.60 13.70 15.24
C GLY A 510 15.45 12.78 15.71
N VAL A 511 15.26 11.65 15.03
CA VAL A 511 14.32 10.58 15.42
C VAL A 511 15.05 9.26 15.58
N ALA A 512 14.80 8.53 16.67
CA ALA A 512 15.55 7.30 16.93
C ALA A 512 14.71 6.24 17.65
N GLY A 513 15.09 4.98 17.41
CA GLY A 513 14.52 3.81 18.08
C GLY A 513 13.02 3.60 17.83
N VAL A 514 12.46 2.62 18.52
CA VAL A 514 11.05 2.24 18.44
C VAL A 514 10.39 2.57 19.78
N SER A 515 9.23 3.21 19.77
CA SER A 515 8.46 3.45 21.00
C SER A 515 8.00 2.12 21.59
N GLY A 516 7.99 1.98 22.92
CA GLY A 516 7.51 0.76 23.58
C GLY A 516 6.09 0.40 23.13
N ASP A 517 5.22 1.41 23.03
CA ASP A 517 3.83 1.24 22.60
C ASP A 517 3.67 1.08 21.07
N ALA A 518 4.77 1.20 20.32
CA ALA A 518 4.76 1.06 18.86
C ALA A 518 4.91 -0.38 18.38
N ALA A 519 5.41 -1.28 19.24
CA ALA A 519 5.63 -2.67 18.87
C ALA A 519 4.39 -3.30 18.24
N LEU A 520 4.61 -4.08 17.18
CA LEU A 520 3.56 -4.78 16.44
C LEU A 520 2.59 -5.53 17.36
N VAL A 521 3.16 -6.21 18.35
CA VAL A 521 2.46 -6.86 19.45
C VAL A 521 3.17 -6.53 20.75
N GLN A 522 2.40 -6.43 21.81
CA GLN A 522 2.85 -6.06 23.15
C GLN A 522 2.98 -7.30 24.03
N PRO A 523 4.00 -7.37 24.90
CA PRO A 523 4.07 -8.40 25.93
C PRO A 523 2.78 -8.41 26.79
N ASP A 524 2.32 -9.60 27.16
CA ASP A 524 1.15 -9.84 28.03
C ASP A 524 -0.20 -9.32 27.51
N HIS A 525 -0.24 -8.76 26.30
CA HIS A 525 -1.47 -8.40 25.61
C HIS A 525 -2.14 -9.62 24.97
N VAL A 526 -3.45 -9.48 24.75
CA VAL A 526 -4.30 -10.49 24.12
C VAL A 526 -4.98 -9.89 22.89
N TYR A 527 -5.06 -10.71 21.85
CA TYR A 527 -5.46 -10.31 20.51
C TYR A 527 -6.59 -11.19 20.01
N ARG A 528 -7.50 -10.59 19.26
CA ARG A 528 -8.43 -11.29 18.39
C ARG A 528 -7.90 -11.24 16.96
N ILE A 529 -7.71 -12.40 16.34
CA ILE A 529 -7.23 -12.50 14.97
C ILE A 529 -8.45 -12.69 14.07
N ALA A 530 -8.84 -11.63 13.37
CA ALA A 530 -10.12 -11.56 12.67
C ALA A 530 -9.98 -11.36 11.15
N THR A 531 -10.98 -11.80 10.39
CA THR A 531 -11.15 -11.52 8.97
C THR A 531 -12.62 -11.60 8.58
N GLY A 532 -13.13 -10.65 7.79
CA GLY A 532 -14.52 -10.66 7.28
C GLY A 532 -15.62 -10.81 8.36
N GLY A 533 -15.49 -10.15 9.51
CA GLY A 533 -16.46 -10.25 10.62
C GLY A 533 -16.42 -11.57 11.40
N LYS A 534 -15.46 -12.44 11.09
CA LYS A 534 -15.20 -13.70 11.78
C LYS A 534 -13.85 -13.66 12.49
N SER A 535 -13.68 -14.51 13.49
CA SER A 535 -12.47 -14.62 14.31
C SER A 535 -11.95 -16.05 14.35
N LEU A 536 -10.63 -16.16 14.41
CA LEU A 536 -9.91 -17.40 14.61
C LEU A 536 -10.18 -17.94 16.02
N GLN A 537 -10.51 -19.22 16.13
CA GLN A 537 -10.61 -19.92 17.41
C GLN A 537 -10.21 -21.40 17.29
N PRO A 538 -9.96 -22.10 18.41
CA PRO A 538 -9.84 -23.55 18.42
C PRO A 538 -11.18 -24.22 18.09
N SER A 539 -11.12 -25.39 17.45
CA SER A 539 -12.23 -26.34 17.30
C SER A 539 -12.71 -26.86 18.67
N ASP A 540 -13.88 -27.50 18.71
CA ASP A 540 -14.51 -27.94 19.98
C ASP A 540 -13.71 -29.01 20.72
N ASP A 541 -12.96 -29.83 19.99
CA ASP A 541 -11.98 -30.78 20.52
C ASP A 541 -10.60 -30.15 20.81
N TRP A 542 -10.43 -28.85 20.56
CA TRP A 542 -9.18 -28.10 20.71
C TRP A 542 -8.02 -28.61 19.86
N ALA A 543 -8.27 -29.42 18.83
CA ALA A 543 -7.23 -30.02 18.01
C ALA A 543 -6.72 -29.08 16.89
N LYS A 544 -7.58 -28.22 16.34
CA LYS A 544 -7.27 -27.39 15.18
C LYS A 544 -7.88 -25.99 15.23
N ALA A 545 -7.36 -25.10 14.39
CA ALA A 545 -7.95 -23.78 14.20
C ALA A 545 -9.19 -23.85 13.28
N VAL A 546 -10.19 -23.03 13.57
CA VAL A 546 -11.40 -22.83 12.76
C VAL A 546 -11.78 -21.36 12.75
N LEU A 547 -12.60 -20.97 11.78
CA LEU A 547 -13.13 -19.63 11.68
C LEU A 547 -14.61 -19.61 12.12
N ARG A 548 -14.97 -18.67 13.00
CA ARG A 548 -16.33 -18.51 13.54
C ARG A 548 -16.74 -17.04 13.58
N THR A 549 -18.03 -16.77 13.63
CA THR A 549 -18.54 -15.40 13.86
C THR A 549 -17.85 -14.78 15.06
N THR A 550 -17.42 -13.53 14.92
CA THR A 550 -16.79 -12.81 16.03
C THR A 550 -17.75 -12.67 17.20
N ASP A 551 -17.32 -13.16 18.35
CA ASP A 551 -18.01 -13.04 19.63
C ASP A 551 -17.06 -12.36 20.62
N THR A 552 -17.38 -11.13 20.98
CA THR A 552 -16.59 -10.30 21.90
C THR A 552 -16.58 -10.84 23.32
N THR A 553 -17.49 -11.75 23.66
CA THR A 553 -17.58 -12.40 24.98
C THR A 553 -16.86 -13.75 25.05
N SER A 554 -16.38 -14.27 23.92
CA SER A 554 -15.74 -15.57 23.86
C SER A 554 -14.23 -15.50 24.11
N ALA A 555 -13.80 -16.07 25.24
CA ALA A 555 -12.38 -16.26 25.57
C ALA A 555 -11.66 -17.18 24.56
N ARG A 556 -12.38 -18.09 23.88
CA ARG A 556 -11.80 -19.01 22.88
C ARG A 556 -11.25 -18.27 21.65
N GLN A 557 -11.71 -17.05 21.40
CA GLN A 557 -11.28 -16.22 20.28
C GLN A 557 -10.11 -15.27 20.63
N LEU A 558 -9.54 -15.40 21.83
CA LEU A 558 -8.42 -14.58 22.30
C LEU A 558 -7.10 -15.36 22.26
N TRP A 559 -6.08 -14.69 21.75
CA TRP A 559 -4.75 -15.23 21.49
C TRP A 559 -3.68 -14.30 22.06
N ALA A 560 -2.68 -14.84 22.75
CA ALA A 560 -1.44 -14.14 22.99
C ALA A 560 -0.52 -14.31 21.77
N VAL A 561 -0.06 -13.20 21.18
CA VAL A 561 0.91 -13.23 20.09
C VAL A 561 2.28 -12.86 20.66
N ARG A 562 3.17 -13.84 20.73
CA ARG A 562 4.45 -13.72 21.45
C ARG A 562 5.61 -13.64 20.49
N LYS A 563 6.30 -12.51 20.48
CA LYS A 563 7.57 -12.35 19.75
C LYS A 563 8.67 -13.20 20.39
N LEU A 564 9.44 -13.92 19.56
CA LEU A 564 10.51 -14.81 20.00
C LEU A 564 11.89 -14.15 19.99
N GLY A 565 12.06 -13.09 19.20
CA GLY A 565 13.29 -12.31 19.08
C GLY A 565 13.19 -10.92 19.73
N HIS A 566 14.32 -10.21 19.73
CA HIS A 566 14.44 -8.84 20.26
C HIS A 566 14.62 -7.78 19.17
N GLY A 567 14.77 -8.18 17.90
CA GLY A 567 14.99 -7.26 16.78
C GLY A 567 13.68 -6.63 16.30
N ASN A 568 13.74 -5.80 15.26
CA ASN A 568 12.55 -5.17 14.65
C ASN A 568 12.42 -5.53 13.16
N GLY A 569 13.02 -6.64 12.74
CA GLY A 569 12.98 -7.05 11.34
C GLY A 569 11.58 -7.48 10.88
N ASN A 570 11.34 -7.44 9.58
CA ASN A 570 10.15 -7.98 8.92
C ASN A 570 10.12 -9.52 8.88
N ARG A 571 11.15 -10.16 9.46
CA ARG A 571 11.33 -11.62 9.61
C ARG A 571 11.35 -12.08 11.07
N GLU A 572 10.99 -11.19 12.01
CA GLU A 572 10.82 -11.59 13.41
C GLU A 572 9.80 -12.73 13.52
N ARG A 573 10.08 -13.68 14.41
CA ARG A 573 9.25 -14.87 14.61
C ARG A 573 8.32 -14.70 15.80
N TYR A 574 7.11 -15.22 15.66
CA TYR A 574 6.03 -15.11 16.63
C TYR A 574 5.39 -16.48 16.89
N GLU A 575 4.95 -16.71 18.12
CA GLU A 575 4.00 -17.77 18.45
C GLU A 575 2.60 -17.17 18.59
N ILE A 576 1.59 -17.86 18.08
CA ILE A 576 0.17 -17.52 18.29
C ILE A 576 -0.40 -18.53 19.27
N VAL A 577 -0.63 -18.10 20.52
CA VAL A 577 -0.91 -18.97 21.67
C VAL A 577 -2.34 -18.73 22.16
N SER A 578 -3.12 -19.78 22.35
CA SER A 578 -4.47 -19.66 22.93
C SER A 578 -4.37 -19.05 24.33
N ALA A 579 -5.13 -17.98 24.58
CA ALA A 579 -5.18 -17.34 25.89
C ALA A 579 -5.85 -18.22 26.98
N VAL A 580 -6.52 -19.31 26.58
CA VAL A 580 -7.23 -20.23 27.47
C VAL A 580 -6.37 -21.43 27.86
N THR A 581 -5.78 -22.12 26.88
CA THR A 581 -5.09 -23.41 27.10
C THR A 581 -3.57 -23.32 27.08
N GLY A 582 -3.00 -22.24 26.53
CA GLY A 582 -1.54 -22.12 26.34
C GLY A 582 -0.96 -22.97 25.20
N THR A 583 -1.81 -23.70 24.46
CA THR A 583 -1.43 -24.36 23.21
C THR A 583 -1.30 -23.33 22.08
N ARG A 584 -0.47 -23.63 21.08
CA ARG A 584 -0.14 -22.69 20.00
C ARG A 584 -0.45 -23.24 18.62
N LEU A 585 -0.70 -22.33 17.68
CA LEU A 585 -0.94 -22.67 16.29
C LEU A 585 0.33 -23.17 15.62
N ALA A 586 0.24 -24.31 14.95
CA ALA A 586 1.30 -24.87 14.14
C ALA A 586 0.78 -25.35 12.78
N ALA A 587 1.62 -25.24 11.75
CA ALA A 587 1.34 -25.86 10.46
C ALA A 587 1.64 -27.37 10.53
N SER A 588 0.71 -28.20 10.06
CA SER A 588 0.87 -29.66 9.98
C SER A 588 0.23 -30.17 8.70
N GLY A 589 1.03 -30.34 7.65
CA GLY A 589 0.51 -30.51 6.30
C GLY A 589 -0.36 -29.32 5.91
N ASP A 590 -1.56 -29.58 5.39
CA ASP A 590 -2.54 -28.55 5.04
C ASP A 590 -3.33 -28.00 6.25
N ALA A 591 -3.17 -28.56 7.45
CA ALA A 591 -3.93 -28.16 8.63
C ALA A 591 -3.17 -27.13 9.48
N VAL A 592 -3.92 -26.26 10.16
CA VAL A 592 -3.39 -25.44 11.27
C VAL A 592 -3.88 -26.06 12.58
N VAL A 593 -2.98 -26.72 13.30
CA VAL A 593 -3.26 -27.49 14.53
C VAL A 593 -2.91 -26.71 15.78
N LEU A 594 -3.46 -27.12 16.93
CA LEU A 594 -3.01 -26.63 18.24
C LEU A 594 -2.09 -27.66 18.89
N GLN A 595 -0.92 -27.20 19.35
CA GLN A 595 0.06 -28.07 20.01
C GLN A 595 0.77 -27.42 21.19
N SER A 596 1.42 -28.25 22.00
CA SER A 596 2.25 -27.83 23.14
C SER A 596 3.75 -27.82 22.84
N ALA A 597 4.19 -28.32 21.67
CA ALA A 597 5.58 -28.31 21.22
C ALA A 597 6.00 -26.94 20.64
N ARG A 598 7.23 -26.49 20.96
CA ARG A 598 7.81 -25.21 20.52
C ARG A 598 8.85 -25.45 19.43
N ASP A 599 8.37 -25.93 18.28
CA ASP A 599 9.18 -26.18 17.09
C ASP A 599 9.00 -25.07 16.04
N THR A 600 9.69 -25.17 14.90
CA THR A 600 9.58 -24.20 13.81
C THR A 600 8.21 -24.22 13.14
N ALA A 601 7.47 -25.34 13.19
CA ALA A 601 6.11 -25.43 12.67
C ALA A 601 5.13 -24.57 13.47
N ALA A 602 5.42 -24.29 14.74
CA ALA A 602 4.68 -23.37 15.60
C ALA A 602 5.12 -21.89 15.52
N GLN A 603 6.08 -21.56 14.63
CA GLN A 603 6.62 -20.20 14.49
C GLN A 603 6.09 -19.54 13.21
N TRP A 604 5.66 -18.29 13.36
CA TRP A 604 5.04 -17.50 12.29
C TRP A 604 5.75 -16.17 12.13
N ILE A 605 5.92 -15.71 10.90
CA ILE A 605 6.38 -14.37 10.55
C ILE A 605 5.15 -13.55 10.18
N MET A 606 4.95 -12.41 10.85
CA MET A 606 3.87 -11.49 10.53
C MET A 606 4.31 -10.57 9.39
N SER A 607 3.52 -10.46 8.32
CA SER A 607 3.87 -9.72 7.11
C SER A 607 2.73 -8.79 6.67
N THR A 608 3.02 -7.54 6.28
CA THR A 608 2.00 -6.49 6.02
C THR A 608 2.43 -5.53 4.91
N THR A 609 1.48 -4.86 4.25
CA THR A 609 1.77 -3.78 3.29
C THR A 609 1.64 -2.38 3.89
N GLY A 610 1.17 -2.23 5.15
CA GLY A 610 0.82 -0.91 5.67
C GLY A 610 -0.63 -0.79 6.13
N ASP A 611 -1.54 -1.46 5.42
CA ASP A 611 -3.00 -1.23 5.43
C ASP A 611 -3.76 -1.78 6.65
N GLY A 612 -3.05 -2.13 7.73
CA GLY A 612 -3.64 -2.69 8.95
C GLY A 612 -3.92 -4.20 8.87
N SER A 613 -3.75 -4.84 7.71
CA SER A 613 -3.89 -6.29 7.58
C SER A 613 -2.54 -7.01 7.55
N TRP A 614 -2.57 -8.29 7.92
CA TRP A 614 -1.39 -9.14 8.11
C TRP A 614 -1.58 -10.52 7.49
N THR A 615 -0.51 -11.07 6.93
CA THR A 615 -0.38 -12.52 6.67
C THR A 615 0.52 -13.12 7.74
N PHE A 616 0.34 -14.42 8.01
CA PHE A 616 1.17 -15.19 8.95
C PHE A 616 1.91 -16.28 8.19
N VAL A 617 3.18 -16.04 7.86
CA VAL A 617 4.04 -16.97 7.11
C VAL A 617 4.63 -18.01 8.07
N ASN A 618 4.42 -19.29 7.83
CA ASN A 618 4.99 -20.33 8.67
C ASN A 618 6.50 -20.45 8.45
N ALA A 619 7.28 -20.47 9.52
CA ALA A 619 8.74 -20.50 9.43
C ALA A 619 9.33 -21.87 9.03
N ALA A 620 8.55 -22.96 9.07
CA ALA A 620 9.00 -24.28 8.65
C ALA A 620 8.61 -24.61 7.19
N THR A 621 7.43 -24.18 6.77
CA THR A 621 6.84 -24.60 5.48
C THR A 621 6.68 -23.47 4.47
N GLY A 622 6.80 -22.20 4.89
CA GLY A 622 6.50 -21.03 4.06
C GLY A 622 5.03 -20.83 3.71
N THR A 623 4.12 -21.66 4.23
CA THR A 623 2.67 -21.53 4.01
C THR A 623 2.05 -20.46 4.90
N LEU A 624 0.96 -19.85 4.45
CA LEU A 624 0.16 -18.88 5.19
C LEU A 624 -1.04 -19.54 5.89
N ILE A 625 -1.49 -18.92 6.99
CA ILE A 625 -2.82 -19.20 7.55
C ILE A 625 -3.89 -18.67 6.59
N GLU A 626 -4.69 -19.56 6.04
CA GLU A 626 -5.77 -19.27 5.09
C GLU A 626 -7.14 -19.65 5.67
N ALA A 627 -8.14 -18.82 5.42
CA ALA A 627 -9.53 -19.04 5.80
C ALA A 627 -10.44 -19.26 4.57
N THR A 628 -11.01 -20.45 4.43
CA THR A 628 -11.98 -20.77 3.37
C THR A 628 -13.28 -21.25 4.00
N GLY A 629 -14.30 -20.37 4.01
CA GLY A 629 -15.58 -20.61 4.67
C GLY A 629 -15.47 -20.58 6.19
N GLU A 630 -15.47 -21.76 6.82
CA GLU A 630 -15.19 -21.93 8.26
C GLU A 630 -13.89 -22.70 8.52
N THR A 631 -13.27 -23.22 7.46
CA THR A 631 -12.05 -23.99 7.53
C THR A 631 -10.84 -23.06 7.60
N VAL A 632 -9.89 -23.39 8.46
CA VAL A 632 -8.58 -22.75 8.50
C VAL A 632 -7.52 -23.78 8.12
N SER A 633 -6.67 -23.42 7.16
CA SER A 633 -5.65 -24.29 6.57
C SER A 633 -4.32 -23.56 6.41
N ALA A 634 -3.24 -24.33 6.31
CA ALA A 634 -1.92 -23.85 5.93
C ALA A 634 -1.78 -23.99 4.42
N LYS A 635 -1.68 -22.89 3.67
CA LYS A 635 -1.66 -22.88 2.20
C LYS A 635 -0.57 -21.99 1.63
N THR A 636 -0.12 -22.26 0.40
CA THR A 636 0.89 -21.42 -0.28
C THR A 636 0.38 -19.97 -0.44
N PRO A 637 1.26 -18.97 -0.46
CA PRO A 637 0.86 -17.57 -0.67
C PRO A 637 0.09 -17.37 -1.99
N THR A 638 -1.02 -16.61 -1.94
CA THR A 638 -1.88 -16.32 -3.10
C THR A 638 -2.20 -14.83 -3.28
N SER A 639 -1.76 -13.96 -2.36
CA SER A 639 -2.20 -12.56 -2.24
C SER A 639 -3.71 -12.40 -2.04
N GLY A 640 -4.44 -13.49 -1.76
CA GLY A 640 -5.88 -13.49 -1.58
C GLY A 640 -6.32 -12.88 -0.25
N ALA A 641 -7.50 -12.27 -0.24
CA ALA A 641 -8.10 -11.70 0.98
C ALA A 641 -8.34 -12.75 2.08
N ASN A 642 -8.52 -14.02 1.71
CA ASN A 642 -8.66 -15.17 2.60
C ASN A 642 -7.39 -15.49 3.41
N GLN A 643 -6.23 -14.90 3.07
CA GLN A 643 -4.98 -15.04 3.81
C GLN A 643 -4.64 -13.78 4.64
N ARG A 644 -5.51 -12.76 4.60
CA ARG A 644 -5.31 -11.49 5.31
C ARG A 644 -6.13 -11.45 6.60
N TRP A 645 -5.45 -11.05 7.67
CA TRP A 645 -5.97 -11.07 9.04
C TRP A 645 -5.73 -9.72 9.71
N THR A 646 -6.61 -9.36 10.63
CA THR A 646 -6.50 -8.18 11.47
C THR A 646 -6.34 -8.62 12.92
N PRO A 647 -5.14 -8.50 13.51
CA PRO A 647 -4.95 -8.61 14.95
C PRO A 647 -5.54 -7.38 15.62
N VAL A 648 -6.62 -7.56 16.38
CA VAL A 648 -7.25 -6.51 17.19
C VAL A 648 -6.80 -6.70 18.63
N ASP A 649 -6.23 -5.67 19.24
CA ASP A 649 -5.82 -5.71 20.65
C ASP A 649 -7.04 -5.62 21.56
N GLU A 650 -7.30 -6.71 22.30
CA GLU A 650 -8.43 -6.88 23.21
C GLU A 650 -7.96 -6.79 24.67
N THR A 651 -6.80 -6.16 24.91
CA THR A 651 -6.28 -5.96 26.26
C THR A 651 -7.00 -4.80 26.93
N VAL A 652 -7.78 -5.09 27.98
CA VAL A 652 -8.40 -4.04 28.79
C VAL A 652 -7.33 -3.32 29.60
N GLN A 653 -7.08 -2.05 29.29
CA GLN A 653 -6.09 -1.22 29.98
C GLN A 653 -6.63 -0.66 31.29
N ARG A 654 -7.90 -0.24 31.29
CA ARG A 654 -8.62 0.30 32.46
C ARG A 654 -10.13 0.21 32.24
N THR A 655 -10.92 0.59 33.24
CA THR A 655 -12.35 0.86 33.07
C THR A 655 -12.62 2.36 33.04
N GLN A 656 -13.66 2.77 32.33
CA GLN A 656 -14.15 4.15 32.38
C GLN A 656 -14.84 4.40 33.72
N ASP A 657 -14.56 5.56 34.33
CA ASP A 657 -15.25 5.98 35.54
C ASP A 657 -16.75 6.17 35.26
N THR A 658 -17.58 5.64 36.15
CA THR A 658 -19.03 5.74 36.03
C THR A 658 -19.54 6.92 36.84
N ALA A 659 -20.20 7.89 36.19
CA ALA A 659 -20.94 8.93 36.90
C ALA A 659 -22.33 8.39 37.30
N VAL A 660 -22.69 8.52 38.57
CA VAL A 660 -24.01 8.13 39.09
C VAL A 660 -24.59 9.29 39.88
N PHE A 661 -25.90 9.49 39.79
CA PHE A 661 -26.60 10.51 40.58
C PHE A 661 -27.62 9.87 41.51
N THR A 662 -27.75 10.40 42.72
CA THR A 662 -28.86 10.08 43.63
C THR A 662 -29.29 11.29 44.45
N VAL A 663 -30.45 11.20 45.10
CA VAL A 663 -30.94 12.24 46.01
C VAL A 663 -30.64 11.89 47.47
N PRO A 664 -30.58 12.86 48.39
CA PRO A 664 -30.37 12.57 49.81
C PRO A 664 -31.35 11.52 50.35
N LYS A 665 -30.82 10.59 51.15
CA LYS A 665 -31.53 9.44 51.77
C LYS A 665 -31.97 8.35 50.78
N LEU A 666 -31.72 8.49 49.49
CA LEU A 666 -31.93 7.44 48.50
C LEU A 666 -30.60 6.71 48.24
N ARG A 667 -30.60 5.37 48.31
CA ARG A 667 -29.43 4.59 47.93
C ARG A 667 -29.27 4.63 46.41
N PRO A 668 -28.07 4.91 45.86
CA PRO A 668 -27.85 4.92 44.42
C PRO A 668 -28.02 3.52 43.82
N VAL A 669 -28.61 3.44 42.63
CA VAL A 669 -28.56 2.24 41.80
C VAL A 669 -27.28 2.31 40.97
N LEU A 670 -26.30 1.48 41.32
CA LEU A 670 -25.05 1.36 40.56
C LEU A 670 -25.23 0.41 39.38
N PRO A 671 -24.57 0.64 38.22
CA PRO A 671 -24.71 -0.23 37.07
C PRO A 671 -24.11 -1.61 37.33
N GLN A 672 -24.63 -2.65 36.67
CA GLN A 672 -24.09 -4.01 36.78
C GLN A 672 -22.85 -4.23 35.90
N THR A 673 -22.55 -3.28 35.02
CA THR A 673 -21.40 -3.30 34.12
C THR A 673 -20.68 -1.95 34.11
N VAL A 674 -19.42 -1.97 33.68
CA VAL A 674 -18.66 -0.77 33.33
C VAL A 674 -18.06 -0.92 31.93
N THR A 675 -17.78 0.20 31.28
CA THR A 675 -17.15 0.22 29.96
C THR A 675 -15.64 0.01 30.10
N PRO A 676 -15.06 -1.09 29.57
CA PRO A 676 -13.62 -1.25 29.50
C PRO A 676 -13.03 -0.31 28.44
N VAL A 677 -11.77 0.07 28.65
CA VAL A 677 -10.97 0.91 27.74
C VAL A 677 -9.83 0.06 27.19
N TYR A 678 -9.85 -0.13 25.88
CA TYR A 678 -8.84 -0.83 25.09
C TYR A 678 -7.88 0.19 24.43
N PRO A 679 -6.79 -0.25 23.78
CA PRO A 679 -5.87 0.67 23.09
C PRO A 679 -6.54 1.49 21.99
N ASP A 680 -7.62 1.00 21.37
CA ASP A 680 -8.40 1.68 20.35
C ASP A 680 -9.56 2.52 20.92
N GLY A 681 -9.82 2.48 22.23
CA GLY A 681 -10.81 3.28 22.91
C GLY A 681 -11.74 2.53 23.86
N ALA A 682 -12.71 3.26 24.42
CA ALA A 682 -13.73 2.70 25.30
C ALA A 682 -14.84 2.02 24.49
N ARG A 683 -15.08 0.73 24.74
CA ARG A 683 -16.14 -0.03 24.03
C ARG A 683 -16.61 -1.24 24.84
N GLY A 684 -17.84 -1.67 24.58
CA GLY A 684 -18.42 -2.86 25.23
C GLY A 684 -18.76 -2.65 26.70
N ALA A 685 -19.03 -3.75 27.41
CA ALA A 685 -19.42 -3.74 28.80
C ALA A 685 -18.88 -4.98 29.51
N VAL A 686 -18.28 -4.81 30.69
CA VAL A 686 -17.81 -5.91 31.54
C VAL A 686 -18.53 -5.89 32.88
N PRO A 687 -18.86 -7.06 33.46
CA PRO A 687 -19.54 -7.14 34.75
C PRO A 687 -18.68 -6.54 35.86
N VAL A 688 -19.32 -5.80 36.77
CA VAL A 688 -18.68 -5.18 37.94
C VAL A 688 -19.39 -5.55 39.23
N VAL A 689 -18.62 -5.77 40.29
CA VAL A 689 -19.12 -5.92 41.65
C VAL A 689 -18.68 -4.71 42.46
N TRP A 690 -19.63 -3.96 43.02
CA TRP A 690 -19.38 -2.74 43.77
C TRP A 690 -19.25 -2.99 45.28
N ASN A 691 -18.26 -2.35 45.91
CA ASN A 691 -18.10 -2.32 47.36
C ASN A 691 -18.87 -1.13 47.93
N LEU A 692 -20.16 -1.33 48.20
CA LEU A 692 -21.03 -0.26 48.70
C LEU A 692 -20.61 0.22 50.10
N PRO A 693 -20.44 1.53 50.31
CA PRO A 693 -20.24 2.07 51.64
C PRO A 693 -21.55 2.06 52.46
N PRO A 694 -21.49 2.30 53.78
CA PRO A 694 -22.68 2.33 54.63
C PRO A 694 -23.67 3.45 54.25
N ASP A 695 -24.97 3.23 54.48
CA ASP A 695 -26.04 4.09 53.95
C ASP A 695 -26.04 5.54 54.47
N TRP A 696 -25.38 5.81 55.60
CA TRP A 696 -25.24 7.19 56.09
C TRP A 696 -24.50 8.09 55.10
N ARG A 697 -23.68 7.52 54.19
CA ARG A 697 -22.99 8.27 53.12
C ARG A 697 -23.93 8.92 52.11
N TRP A 698 -25.18 8.46 52.01
CA TRP A 698 -26.19 8.99 51.08
C TRP A 698 -27.12 10.00 51.75
N GLN A 699 -27.02 10.23 53.06
CA GLN A 699 -27.99 11.05 53.79
C GLN A 699 -27.84 12.55 53.50
N GLN A 700 -26.65 13.01 53.16
CA GLN A 700 -26.34 14.42 52.96
C GLN A 700 -25.81 14.66 51.55
N PRO A 701 -26.10 15.83 50.95
CA PRO A 701 -25.53 16.20 49.67
C PRO A 701 -24.00 16.19 49.66
N GLY A 702 -23.40 15.68 48.60
CA GLY A 702 -21.96 15.56 48.43
C GLY A 702 -21.56 14.56 47.34
N THR A 703 -20.26 14.34 47.18
CA THR A 703 -19.72 13.34 46.24
C THR A 703 -19.16 12.16 47.01
N VAL A 704 -19.55 10.95 46.61
CA VAL A 704 -19.07 9.70 47.20
C VAL A 704 -18.42 8.86 46.11
N ARG A 705 -17.17 8.45 46.34
CA ARG A 705 -16.45 7.52 45.47
C ARG A 705 -16.72 6.09 45.93
N VAL A 706 -17.24 5.25 45.04
CA VAL A 706 -17.51 3.83 45.28
C VAL A 706 -16.58 3.00 44.42
N HIS A 707 -15.73 2.21 45.05
CA HIS A 707 -14.83 1.31 44.35
C HIS A 707 -15.53 -0.01 44.02
N GLY A 708 -15.20 -0.58 42.87
CA GLY A 708 -15.69 -1.88 42.42
C GLY A 708 -14.59 -2.71 41.79
N THR A 709 -14.90 -3.97 41.52
CA THR A 709 -14.04 -4.90 40.78
C THR A 709 -14.76 -5.38 39.54
N ALA A 710 -14.27 -4.98 38.37
CA ALA A 710 -14.73 -5.49 37.08
C ALA A 710 -14.00 -6.78 36.72
N THR A 711 -14.63 -7.64 35.92
CA THR A 711 -14.03 -8.91 35.45
C THR A 711 -14.08 -8.97 33.94
N ASP A 712 -12.91 -9.11 33.29
CA ASP A 712 -12.85 -9.24 31.83
C ASP A 712 -13.20 -10.65 31.34
N VAL A 713 -13.18 -10.84 30.02
CA VAL A 713 -13.51 -12.10 29.33
C VAL A 713 -12.59 -13.26 29.73
N LEU A 714 -11.35 -12.97 30.14
CA LEU A 714 -10.38 -13.97 30.61
C LEU A 714 -10.45 -14.18 32.13
N GLY A 715 -11.39 -13.53 32.82
CA GLY A 715 -11.54 -13.60 34.27
C GLY A 715 -10.59 -12.68 35.06
N ARG A 716 -9.80 -11.83 34.39
CA ARG A 716 -8.89 -10.87 35.04
C ARG A 716 -9.71 -9.81 35.78
N LYS A 717 -9.26 -9.48 36.99
CA LYS A 717 -9.92 -8.50 37.86
C LYS A 717 -9.32 -7.11 37.64
N LEU A 718 -10.19 -6.13 37.41
CA LEU A 718 -9.83 -4.75 37.09
C LEU A 718 -10.48 -3.81 38.11
N PRO A 719 -9.78 -2.77 38.60
CA PRO A 719 -10.38 -1.77 39.46
C PRO A 719 -11.42 -0.96 38.67
N ALA A 720 -12.57 -0.71 39.29
CA ALA A 720 -13.62 0.16 38.77
C ALA A 720 -13.97 1.27 39.77
N LEU A 721 -14.42 2.41 39.27
CA LEU A 721 -14.82 3.55 40.09
C LEU A 721 -16.17 4.10 39.63
N ALA A 722 -17.09 4.22 40.58
CA ALA A 722 -18.30 5.01 40.42
C ALA A 722 -18.18 6.29 41.26
N VAL A 723 -18.42 7.44 40.63
CA VAL A 723 -18.52 8.75 41.28
C VAL A 723 -19.99 9.07 41.46
N VAL A 724 -20.50 8.85 42.68
CA VAL A 724 -21.89 9.10 43.03
C VAL A 724 -22.04 10.55 43.52
N THR A 725 -22.84 11.33 42.82
CA THR A 725 -23.26 12.67 43.26
C THR A 725 -24.58 12.56 43.99
N VAL A 726 -24.60 12.92 45.27
CA VAL A 726 -25.81 13.06 46.09
C VAL A 726 -26.22 14.52 46.09
N ASP A 727 -27.32 14.88 45.44
CA ASP A 727 -27.85 16.24 45.44
C ASP A 727 -29.37 16.23 45.20
N THR A 728 -30.03 17.35 45.47
CA THR A 728 -31.45 17.53 45.14
C THR A 728 -31.54 18.38 43.87
N ILE A 729 -32.10 17.83 42.79
CA ILE A 729 -32.33 18.55 41.55
C ILE A 729 -33.20 19.79 41.83
N ALA A 730 -32.70 20.97 41.44
CA ALA A 730 -33.37 22.25 41.62
C ALA A 730 -33.94 22.78 40.31
N THR A 731 -33.14 22.70 39.24
CA THR A 731 -33.48 23.23 37.92
C THR A 731 -32.96 22.29 36.83
N THR A 732 -33.31 22.56 35.59
CA THR A 732 -32.71 21.95 34.41
C THR A 732 -32.03 23.03 33.58
N LEU A 733 -31.00 22.65 32.82
CA LEU A 733 -30.46 23.52 31.77
C LEU A 733 -31.37 23.46 30.54
N PRO A 734 -31.65 24.59 29.87
CA PRO A 734 -32.41 24.57 28.64
C PRO A 734 -31.68 23.77 27.56
N ALA A 735 -32.37 22.80 26.98
CA ALA A 735 -31.92 22.11 25.78
C ALA A 735 -31.94 23.07 24.58
N ARG A 736 -31.23 22.71 23.50
CA ARG A 736 -31.23 23.46 22.26
C ARG A 736 -31.46 22.51 21.09
N ALA A 737 -32.30 22.92 20.16
CA ALA A 737 -32.49 22.24 18.89
C ALA A 737 -32.66 23.26 17.76
N LYS A 738 -32.58 22.79 16.53
CA LYS A 738 -32.87 23.58 15.34
C LYS A 738 -33.89 22.86 14.48
N THR A 739 -34.72 23.63 13.80
CA THR A 739 -35.63 23.16 12.75
C THR A 739 -35.86 24.29 11.74
N TYR A 740 -36.57 23.99 10.67
CA TYR A 740 -37.06 24.98 9.70
C TYR A 740 -38.57 25.15 9.84
N VAL A 741 -39.14 26.15 9.18
CA VAL A 741 -40.60 26.37 9.13
C VAL A 741 -41.33 25.10 8.66
N GLY A 742 -42.22 24.57 9.51
CA GLY A 742 -42.95 23.31 9.28
C GLY A 742 -42.13 22.03 9.49
N GLY A 743 -40.86 22.14 9.87
CA GLY A 743 -39.96 21.03 10.14
C GLY A 743 -40.12 20.43 11.54
N ARG A 744 -39.45 19.29 11.77
CA ARG A 744 -39.44 18.57 13.04
C ARG A 744 -38.07 18.69 13.73
N PRO A 745 -37.97 19.36 14.89
CA PRO A 745 -36.71 19.36 15.64
C PRO A 745 -36.49 18.00 16.30
N GLU A 746 -35.24 17.55 16.29
CA GLU A 746 -34.81 16.45 17.14
C GLU A 746 -34.56 16.99 18.56
N LEU A 747 -35.56 16.84 19.44
CA LEU A 747 -35.42 17.19 20.85
C LEU A 747 -34.66 16.09 21.60
N PRO A 748 -33.77 16.43 22.54
CA PRO A 748 -32.97 15.43 23.24
C PRO A 748 -33.85 14.59 24.17
N ALA A 749 -33.55 13.30 24.29
CA ALA A 749 -34.24 12.39 25.20
C ALA A 749 -33.93 12.66 26.69
N THR A 750 -32.88 13.45 26.98
CA THR A 750 -32.51 13.87 28.33
C THR A 750 -32.24 15.37 28.40
N VAL A 751 -32.32 15.93 29.61
CA VAL A 751 -31.79 17.25 29.94
C VAL A 751 -30.85 17.18 31.13
N THR A 752 -29.86 18.06 31.17
CA THR A 752 -28.99 18.20 32.33
C THR A 752 -29.76 18.86 33.47
N GLY A 753 -30.14 18.08 34.48
CA GLY A 753 -30.59 18.55 35.78
C GLY A 753 -29.42 19.14 36.58
N VAL A 754 -29.66 20.26 37.25
CA VAL A 754 -28.71 20.94 38.14
C VAL A 754 -29.26 20.90 39.56
N GLY A 755 -28.49 20.29 40.46
CA GLY A 755 -28.78 20.19 41.87
C GLY A 755 -28.51 21.48 42.63
N LYS A 756 -29.07 21.59 43.83
CA LYS A 756 -28.93 22.78 44.70
C LYS A 756 -27.47 23.11 45.07
N ARG A 757 -26.56 22.14 44.98
CA ARG A 757 -25.12 22.34 45.22
C ARG A 757 -24.28 22.27 43.94
N GLY A 758 -24.93 22.36 42.78
CA GLY A 758 -24.28 22.34 41.47
C GLY A 758 -23.97 20.94 40.95
N GLY A 759 -24.40 19.87 41.63
CA GLY A 759 -24.35 18.51 41.09
C GLY A 759 -25.13 18.43 39.78
N ARG A 760 -24.67 17.63 38.81
CA ARG A 760 -25.32 17.50 37.50
C ARG A 760 -25.72 16.06 37.23
N ALA A 761 -26.85 15.87 36.55
CA ALA A 761 -27.34 14.57 36.12
C ALA A 761 -28.10 14.70 34.80
N GLU A 762 -27.96 13.72 33.91
CA GLU A 762 -28.85 13.60 32.75
C GLU A 762 -30.17 12.99 33.21
N LEU A 763 -31.26 13.70 32.96
CA LEU A 763 -32.61 13.34 33.37
C LEU A 763 -33.46 13.04 32.14
N PRO A 764 -34.08 11.86 32.02
CA PRO A 764 -35.03 11.56 30.95
C PRO A 764 -36.13 12.62 30.92
N VAL A 765 -36.44 13.14 29.74
CA VAL A 765 -37.44 14.20 29.57
C VAL A 765 -38.53 13.78 28.61
N VAL A 766 -39.76 14.13 28.94
CA VAL A 766 -40.90 14.09 28.03
C VAL A 766 -41.23 15.52 27.65
N TRP A 767 -41.17 15.82 26.36
CA TRP A 767 -41.47 17.14 25.81
C TRP A 767 -42.95 17.28 25.49
N ASP A 768 -43.50 18.46 25.74
CA ASP A 768 -44.84 18.83 25.30
C ASP A 768 -44.84 19.11 23.79
N ALA A 769 -46.00 19.01 23.15
CA ALA A 769 -46.15 19.36 21.74
C ALA A 769 -45.98 20.87 21.52
N ALA A 770 -45.33 21.26 20.43
CA ALA A 770 -45.15 22.64 20.01
C ALA A 770 -45.19 22.76 18.48
N GLU A 771 -45.59 23.93 17.98
CA GLU A 771 -45.65 24.26 16.55
C GLU A 771 -44.45 25.12 16.14
N PHE A 772 -43.98 24.93 14.89
CA PHE A 772 -42.78 25.59 14.35
C PHE A 772 -43.10 26.23 12.97
N ASP A 773 -44.13 27.07 12.92
CA ASP A 773 -44.74 27.61 11.69
C ASP A 773 -44.16 28.96 11.23
N HIS A 774 -43.28 29.60 12.01
CA HIS A 774 -42.63 30.86 11.66
C HIS A 774 -41.15 30.90 12.07
N VAL A 775 -40.33 31.64 11.33
CA VAL A 775 -38.91 31.87 11.64
C VAL A 775 -38.80 32.58 12.99
N GLY A 776 -37.88 32.11 13.84
CA GLY A 776 -37.71 32.67 15.18
C GLY A 776 -37.17 31.66 16.17
N THR A 777 -37.57 31.80 17.43
CA THR A 777 -37.19 30.87 18.50
C THR A 777 -38.43 30.46 19.28
N VAL A 778 -38.68 29.15 19.35
CA VAL A 778 -39.79 28.55 20.09
C VAL A 778 -39.25 27.89 21.35
N THR A 779 -39.84 28.20 22.50
CA THR A 779 -39.52 27.51 23.76
C THR A 779 -40.51 26.35 23.94
N VAL A 780 -40.00 25.12 23.90
CA VAL A 780 -40.77 23.90 24.15
C VAL A 780 -40.64 23.55 25.62
N THR A 781 -41.75 23.33 26.31
CA THR A 781 -41.76 22.87 27.71
C THR A 781 -41.74 21.35 27.78
N GLY A 782 -41.26 20.81 28.88
CA GLY A 782 -41.26 19.36 29.14
C GLY A 782 -41.11 19.06 30.62
N ARG A 783 -41.16 17.78 30.97
CA ARG A 783 -40.97 17.28 32.33
C ARG A 783 -39.81 16.29 32.36
N ALA A 784 -38.77 16.63 33.12
CA ALA A 784 -37.64 15.73 33.34
C ALA A 784 -37.86 14.91 34.62
N GLN A 785 -37.63 13.60 34.53
CA GLN A 785 -37.81 12.67 35.65
C GLN A 785 -36.53 12.57 36.49
N VAL A 786 -36.66 12.75 37.79
CA VAL A 786 -35.60 12.58 38.79
C VAL A 786 -35.61 11.13 39.29
N VAL A 787 -34.46 10.65 39.74
CA VAL A 787 -34.24 9.25 40.16
C VAL A 787 -35.13 8.77 41.33
N ASP A 788 -35.73 9.68 42.09
CA ASP A 788 -36.68 9.39 43.17
C ASP A 788 -38.14 9.31 42.68
N GLY A 789 -38.35 9.43 41.37
CA GLY A 789 -39.67 9.43 40.73
C GLY A 789 -40.34 10.80 40.66
N SER A 790 -39.76 11.84 41.28
CA SER A 790 -40.25 13.21 41.13
C SER A 790 -39.94 13.78 39.74
N THR A 791 -40.56 14.90 39.38
CA THR A 791 -40.29 15.57 38.10
C THR A 791 -39.91 17.04 38.30
N VAL A 792 -39.02 17.54 37.46
CA VAL A 792 -38.65 18.96 37.37
C VAL A 792 -39.02 19.49 35.98
N ALA A 793 -39.39 20.77 35.90
CA ALA A 793 -39.66 21.42 34.61
C ALA A 793 -38.39 21.43 33.73
N ALA A 794 -38.57 21.15 32.45
CA ALA A 794 -37.55 21.23 31.41
C ALA A 794 -37.98 22.21 30.33
N THR A 795 -37.00 22.87 29.70
CA THR A 795 -37.24 23.71 28.52
C THR A 795 -36.25 23.37 27.42
N ALA A 796 -36.69 23.45 26.17
CA ALA A 796 -35.83 23.39 24.98
C ALA A 796 -36.05 24.66 24.16
N VAL A 797 -34.97 25.30 23.75
CA VAL A 797 -34.98 26.46 22.87
C VAL A 797 -34.75 25.95 21.44
N VAL A 798 -35.80 25.98 20.63
CA VAL A 798 -35.77 25.54 19.24
C VAL A 798 -35.63 26.76 18.33
N GLN A 799 -34.51 26.86 17.62
CA GLN A 799 -34.36 27.88 16.58
C GLN A 799 -35.04 27.40 15.29
N VAL A 800 -35.97 28.20 14.77
CA VAL A 800 -36.69 27.95 13.52
C VAL A 800 -36.12 28.88 12.44
N THR A 801 -35.63 28.33 11.34
CA THR A 801 -35.09 29.10 10.21
C THR A 801 -35.92 28.88 8.94
N GLU A 802 -35.58 29.63 7.89
CA GLU A 802 -35.94 29.21 6.52
C GLU A 802 -35.23 27.88 6.18
N PRO A 803 -35.84 26.99 5.38
CA PRO A 803 -35.21 25.74 4.97
C PRO A 803 -34.14 25.98 3.90
N VAL A 804 -32.99 25.33 4.04
CA VAL A 804 -31.96 25.17 3.01
C VAL A 804 -31.93 23.72 2.52
N GLU A 805 -31.31 23.48 1.37
CA GLU A 805 -31.07 22.11 0.88
C GLU A 805 -29.70 21.61 1.30
N VAL A 806 -29.65 20.39 1.84
CA VAL A 806 -28.40 19.67 2.13
C VAL A 806 -28.44 18.28 1.52
N ASN A 807 -27.27 17.75 1.15
CA ASN A 807 -27.14 16.38 0.66
C ASN A 807 -27.15 15.39 1.83
N ALA A 808 -28.28 14.71 2.02
CA ALA A 808 -28.49 13.70 3.06
C ALA A 808 -27.87 12.33 2.71
N ALA A 809 -27.30 12.14 1.52
CA ALA A 809 -26.66 10.88 1.12
C ALA A 809 -25.34 10.63 1.86
N LEU A 810 -24.64 11.70 2.24
CA LEU A 810 -23.30 11.63 2.87
C LEU A 810 -23.31 10.75 4.13
N ASP A 811 -24.35 10.89 4.95
CA ASP A 811 -24.50 10.17 6.23
C ASP A 811 -25.35 8.89 6.11
N ALA A 812 -25.82 8.53 4.91
CA ALA A 812 -26.74 7.42 4.69
C ALA A 812 -26.03 6.10 4.40
N ALA A 813 -26.50 4.98 4.95
CA ALA A 813 -25.96 3.68 4.56
C ALA A 813 -26.42 3.34 3.13
N VAL A 814 -25.50 2.92 2.26
CA VAL A 814 -25.78 2.71 0.83
C VAL A 814 -25.60 1.24 0.44
N ALA A 815 -26.54 0.73 -0.36
CA ALA A 815 -26.48 -0.63 -0.89
C ALA A 815 -26.95 -0.65 -2.34
N ALA A 816 -26.39 -1.57 -3.14
CA ALA A 816 -26.83 -1.84 -4.50
C ALA A 816 -27.33 -3.28 -4.61
N THR A 817 -28.30 -3.53 -5.48
CA THR A 817 -28.78 -4.90 -5.77
C THR A 817 -27.70 -5.79 -6.38
N TYR A 818 -26.76 -5.20 -7.11
CA TYR A 818 -25.56 -5.85 -7.61
C TYR A 818 -24.43 -4.81 -7.73
N THR A 819 -23.19 -5.23 -7.52
CA THR A 819 -22.01 -4.39 -7.75
C THR A 819 -20.93 -5.24 -8.43
N GLU A 820 -20.28 -4.67 -9.44
CA GLU A 820 -19.13 -5.27 -10.11
C GLU A 820 -17.98 -5.53 -9.11
N SER A 821 -17.33 -6.68 -9.23
CA SER A 821 -16.16 -7.02 -8.41
C SER A 821 -15.08 -5.94 -8.54
N GLY A 822 -14.64 -5.38 -7.42
CA GLY A 822 -13.67 -4.28 -7.37
C GLY A 822 -14.29 -2.90 -7.16
N TYR A 823 -15.62 -2.77 -7.23
CA TYR A 823 -16.37 -1.56 -6.91
C TYR A 823 -17.16 -1.71 -5.60
N SER A 824 -17.62 -0.58 -5.07
CA SER A 824 -18.52 -0.53 -3.90
C SER A 824 -19.53 0.59 -4.10
N ALA A 825 -20.75 0.40 -3.59
CA ALA A 825 -21.76 1.47 -3.57
C ALA A 825 -21.36 2.62 -2.62
N GLU A 826 -20.44 2.38 -1.68
CA GLU A 826 -19.97 3.36 -0.69
C GLU A 826 -19.36 4.62 -1.30
N ARG A 827 -18.80 4.52 -2.50
CA ARG A 827 -18.21 5.68 -3.18
C ARG A 827 -19.25 6.63 -3.77
N LEU A 828 -20.53 6.24 -3.87
CA LEU A 828 -21.61 7.09 -4.42
C LEU A 828 -22.07 8.22 -3.51
N ARG A 829 -21.40 8.41 -2.37
CA ARG A 829 -21.69 9.43 -1.35
C ARG A 829 -20.43 10.15 -0.85
N ASN A 830 -19.35 10.10 -1.61
CA ASN A 830 -18.06 10.68 -1.18
C ASN A 830 -17.88 12.13 -1.68
N GLY A 831 -18.83 12.64 -2.46
CA GLY A 831 -18.81 13.99 -3.01
C GLY A 831 -17.95 14.15 -4.28
N VAL A 832 -17.42 13.07 -4.84
CA VAL A 832 -16.61 13.08 -6.07
C VAL A 832 -17.50 12.72 -7.26
N THR A 833 -18.03 13.72 -7.96
CA THR A 833 -19.05 13.50 -9.00
C THR A 833 -18.52 12.91 -10.31
N GLU A 834 -17.21 13.03 -10.59
CA GLU A 834 -16.62 12.68 -11.89
C GLU A 834 -15.97 11.28 -11.94
N GLU A 835 -15.71 10.66 -10.79
CA GLU A 835 -15.06 9.35 -10.77
C GLU A 835 -16.00 8.22 -11.23
N LYS A 836 -15.43 7.06 -11.54
CA LYS A 836 -16.20 5.82 -11.70
C LYS A 836 -16.39 5.17 -10.33
N ALA A 837 -17.27 5.72 -9.52
CA ALA A 837 -17.47 5.28 -8.13
C ALA A 837 -18.08 3.87 -8.06
N TRP A 838 -19.05 3.57 -8.93
CA TRP A 838 -19.79 2.31 -8.93
C TRP A 838 -20.08 1.82 -10.35
N SER A 839 -20.19 0.50 -10.49
CA SER A 839 -20.49 -0.20 -11.74
C SER A 839 -21.31 -1.46 -11.46
N ASN A 840 -22.25 -1.78 -12.34
CA ASN A 840 -22.96 -3.07 -12.35
C ASN A 840 -22.48 -4.03 -13.45
N TRP A 841 -21.35 -3.73 -14.10
CA TRP A 841 -20.87 -4.56 -15.20
C TRP A 841 -20.61 -6.01 -14.76
N ARG A 842 -20.95 -6.95 -15.64
CA ARG A 842 -20.64 -8.37 -15.49
C ARG A 842 -20.38 -9.03 -16.83
N SER A 843 -19.56 -10.08 -16.85
CA SER A 843 -19.42 -10.93 -18.05
C SER A 843 -20.71 -11.71 -18.32
N GLY A 844 -21.04 -11.94 -19.60
CA GLY A 844 -22.25 -12.65 -20.01
C GLY A 844 -23.50 -11.77 -19.99
N THR A 845 -24.63 -12.33 -19.54
CA THR A 845 -25.93 -11.64 -19.48
C THR A 845 -25.88 -10.43 -18.55
N LYS A 846 -26.09 -9.24 -19.12
CA LYS A 846 -26.12 -7.97 -18.37
C LYS A 846 -27.40 -7.85 -17.55
N ASN A 847 -27.32 -7.15 -16.42
CA ASN A 847 -28.51 -6.81 -15.64
C ASN A 847 -29.28 -5.70 -16.36
N PRO A 848 -30.58 -5.88 -16.67
CA PRO A 848 -31.37 -4.86 -17.36
C PRO A 848 -31.72 -3.67 -16.44
N ALA A 849 -31.65 -3.87 -15.12
CA ALA A 849 -31.85 -2.84 -14.12
C ALA A 849 -31.13 -3.21 -12.83
N ASP A 850 -30.73 -2.20 -12.06
CA ASP A 850 -30.25 -2.34 -10.69
C ASP A 850 -30.76 -1.16 -9.85
N THR A 851 -30.83 -1.34 -8.54
CA THR A 851 -31.35 -0.33 -7.60
C THR A 851 -30.29 0.06 -6.59
N ILE A 852 -30.06 1.36 -6.44
CA ILE A 852 -29.22 1.91 -5.36
C ILE A 852 -30.14 2.40 -4.25
N THR A 853 -29.92 1.93 -3.02
CA THR A 853 -30.72 2.27 -1.84
C THR A 853 -29.88 3.01 -0.83
N PHE A 854 -30.30 4.21 -0.43
CA PHE A 854 -29.77 4.98 0.68
C PHE A 854 -30.73 4.86 1.87
N SER A 855 -30.26 4.26 2.96
CA SER A 855 -30.96 4.23 4.25
C SER A 855 -30.53 5.45 5.07
N LEU A 856 -31.47 6.37 5.30
CA LEU A 856 -31.18 7.64 5.97
C LEU A 856 -31.05 7.42 7.48
N PRO A 857 -30.18 8.17 8.17
CA PRO A 857 -29.99 8.03 9.62
C PRO A 857 -31.22 8.47 10.43
N GLY A 858 -32.09 9.27 9.84
CA GLY A 858 -33.36 9.72 10.42
C GLY A 858 -34.36 10.12 9.33
N THR A 859 -35.58 10.43 9.74
CA THR A 859 -36.64 10.89 8.82
C THR A 859 -36.26 12.24 8.22
N ARG A 860 -36.31 12.37 6.89
CA ARG A 860 -35.99 13.60 6.17
C ARG A 860 -37.13 14.02 5.24
N ASP A 861 -37.32 15.34 5.10
CA ASP A 861 -38.21 15.90 4.09
C ASP A 861 -37.40 16.13 2.80
N LEU A 862 -37.47 15.16 1.88
CA LEU A 862 -36.69 15.14 0.64
C LEU A 862 -37.26 16.10 -0.41
N THR A 863 -36.39 16.75 -1.17
CA THR A 863 -36.76 17.73 -2.21
C THR A 863 -36.43 17.24 -3.61
N ARG A 864 -35.21 16.75 -3.83
CA ARG A 864 -34.75 16.19 -5.12
C ARG A 864 -33.66 15.14 -4.96
N VAL A 865 -33.47 14.32 -5.98
CA VAL A 865 -32.30 13.43 -6.14
C VAL A 865 -31.53 13.87 -7.38
N ALA A 866 -30.21 13.99 -7.28
CA ALA A 866 -29.34 14.22 -8.43
C ALA A 866 -28.45 13.00 -8.64
N VAL A 867 -28.52 12.40 -9.82
CA VAL A 867 -27.72 11.22 -10.20
C VAL A 867 -26.63 11.66 -11.17
N HIS A 868 -25.37 11.45 -10.77
CA HIS A 868 -24.19 11.70 -11.59
C HIS A 868 -23.74 10.38 -12.22
N SER A 869 -24.01 10.23 -13.51
CA SER A 869 -23.57 9.10 -14.32
C SER A 869 -22.10 9.27 -14.71
N HIS A 870 -21.35 8.16 -14.70
CA HIS A 870 -19.99 8.13 -15.24
C HIS A 870 -20.02 7.51 -16.63
N ARG A 871 -19.36 8.12 -17.62
CA ARG A 871 -19.33 7.57 -18.98
C ARG A 871 -18.23 6.52 -19.10
N ASP A 872 -18.64 5.25 -19.15
CA ASP A 872 -17.77 4.11 -19.42
C ASP A 872 -18.17 3.41 -20.74
N GLY A 873 -17.47 3.73 -21.82
CA GLY A 873 -17.84 3.35 -23.19
C GLY A 873 -19.24 3.84 -23.60
N GLU A 874 -19.84 3.19 -24.60
CA GLU A 874 -21.20 3.53 -25.07
C GLU A 874 -22.32 2.93 -24.20
N GLY A 875 -21.99 1.93 -23.37
CA GLY A 875 -22.97 1.12 -22.65
C GLY A 875 -23.26 1.54 -21.21
N GLY A 876 -22.44 2.39 -20.57
CA GLY A 876 -22.45 2.64 -19.12
C GLY A 876 -23.49 3.66 -18.59
N ILE A 877 -24.28 4.30 -19.46
CA ILE A 877 -25.26 5.30 -19.04
C ILE A 877 -26.66 4.69 -19.06
N ALA A 878 -27.40 4.89 -17.96
CA ALA A 878 -28.79 4.46 -17.84
C ALA A 878 -29.67 4.98 -19.00
N GLN A 879 -30.71 4.22 -19.34
CA GLN A 879 -31.78 4.67 -20.24
C GLN A 879 -32.76 5.57 -19.49
N SER A 880 -33.19 5.13 -18.31
CA SER A 880 -34.11 5.84 -17.44
C SER A 880 -33.82 5.52 -15.98
N LEU A 881 -34.37 6.35 -15.09
CA LEU A 881 -34.34 6.13 -13.67
C LEU A 881 -35.68 6.50 -13.03
N LYS A 882 -35.95 5.92 -11.87
CA LYS A 882 -37.11 6.24 -11.04
C LYS A 882 -36.73 6.30 -9.58
N VAL A 883 -37.25 7.30 -8.87
CA VAL A 883 -36.99 7.49 -7.45
C VAL A 883 -38.18 7.00 -6.65
N GLN A 884 -37.90 6.18 -5.65
CA GLN A 884 -38.86 5.72 -4.65
C GLN A 884 -38.36 6.08 -3.26
N VAL A 885 -39.27 6.40 -2.35
CA VAL A 885 -38.94 6.73 -0.97
C VAL A 885 -39.63 5.76 -0.03
N ARG A 886 -38.99 5.45 1.10
CA ARG A 886 -39.59 4.66 2.17
C ARG A 886 -40.21 5.59 3.19
N THR A 887 -41.52 5.51 3.38
CA THR A 887 -42.24 6.30 4.38
C THR A 887 -41.82 5.92 5.80
N VAL A 888 -42.29 6.68 6.79
CA VAL A 888 -42.03 6.39 8.21
C VAL A 888 -42.69 5.09 8.69
N GLU A 889 -43.74 4.63 8.01
CA GLU A 889 -44.40 3.34 8.23
C GLU A 889 -43.63 2.17 7.58
N GLY A 890 -42.51 2.44 6.92
CA GLY A 890 -41.68 1.41 6.27
C GLY A 890 -42.14 1.01 4.87
N THR A 891 -43.13 1.71 4.29
CA THR A 891 -43.67 1.39 2.96
C THR A 891 -42.90 2.13 1.86
N TRP A 892 -42.55 1.44 0.77
CA TRP A 892 -41.96 2.08 -0.42
C TRP A 892 -43.05 2.68 -1.30
N VAL A 893 -42.92 3.96 -1.64
CA VAL A 893 -43.82 4.68 -2.55
C VAL A 893 -43.02 5.37 -3.65
N ASP A 894 -43.65 5.53 -4.82
CA ASP A 894 -43.06 6.27 -5.93
C ASP A 894 -42.99 7.76 -5.58
N ALA A 895 -41.78 8.33 -5.65
CA ALA A 895 -41.52 9.75 -5.46
C ALA A 895 -41.26 10.49 -6.79
N SER A 896 -41.13 9.74 -7.88
CA SER A 896 -41.10 10.25 -9.26
C SER A 896 -41.80 9.27 -10.21
N GLY A 897 -42.16 9.76 -11.40
CA GLY A 897 -42.35 8.89 -12.57
C GLY A 897 -41.02 8.35 -13.09
N ASP A 898 -41.06 7.58 -14.18
CA ASP A 898 -39.85 7.22 -14.92
C ASP A 898 -39.28 8.47 -15.62
N VAL A 899 -38.00 8.76 -15.36
CA VAL A 899 -37.26 9.90 -15.90
C VAL A 899 -36.24 9.39 -16.90
N GLU A 900 -36.28 9.89 -18.13
CA GLU A 900 -35.29 9.58 -19.14
C GLU A 900 -33.93 10.24 -18.79
N VAL A 901 -32.84 9.48 -18.92
CA VAL A 901 -31.49 9.97 -18.67
C VAL A 901 -30.89 10.51 -19.97
N THR A 902 -30.82 11.83 -20.06
CA THR A 902 -30.36 12.56 -21.27
C THR A 902 -29.03 13.29 -21.08
N ALA A 903 -28.53 13.39 -19.85
CA ALA A 903 -27.28 14.04 -19.48
C ALA A 903 -26.53 13.26 -18.40
N LEU A 904 -25.24 13.55 -18.22
CA LEU A 904 -24.43 12.92 -17.16
C LEU A 904 -24.94 13.26 -15.77
N ARG A 905 -25.53 14.44 -15.57
CA ARG A 905 -26.23 14.82 -14.33
C ARG A 905 -27.73 14.86 -14.59
N THR A 906 -28.49 14.01 -13.91
CA THR A 906 -29.95 13.98 -13.99
C THR A 906 -30.55 14.38 -12.66
N GLU A 907 -31.33 15.46 -12.63
CA GLU A 907 -32.06 15.89 -11.42
C GLU A 907 -33.52 15.42 -11.46
N VAL A 908 -33.99 14.88 -10.34
CA VAL A 908 -35.36 14.41 -10.15
C VAL A 908 -35.99 15.14 -8.98
N VAL A 909 -36.95 16.02 -9.25
CA VAL A 909 -37.73 16.71 -8.22
C VAL A 909 -38.76 15.75 -7.63
N LEU A 910 -38.85 15.70 -6.30
CA LEU A 910 -39.76 14.81 -5.57
C LEU A 910 -40.93 15.64 -5.04
N ASN A 911 -42.07 15.67 -5.75
CA ASN A 911 -43.20 16.51 -5.34
C ASN A 911 -44.59 15.84 -5.56
N PRO A 912 -45.39 15.63 -4.50
CA PRO A 912 -45.05 15.72 -3.06
C PRO A 912 -44.38 14.43 -2.55
N SER A 913 -43.18 14.53 -1.97
CA SER A 913 -42.56 13.40 -1.24
C SER A 913 -43.06 13.38 0.21
N PRO A 914 -43.56 12.25 0.72
CA PRO A 914 -43.74 12.09 2.15
C PRO A 914 -42.39 12.10 2.87
N PRO A 915 -42.37 12.34 4.19
CA PRO A 915 -41.17 12.21 5.02
C PRO A 915 -40.59 10.80 4.88
N ALA A 916 -39.30 10.73 4.57
CA ALA A 916 -38.67 9.51 4.13
C ALA A 916 -37.59 9.03 5.10
N THR A 917 -37.52 7.72 5.32
CA THR A 917 -36.46 7.04 6.09
C THR A 917 -35.43 6.34 5.19
N ALA A 918 -35.71 6.26 3.89
CA ALA A 918 -34.79 5.77 2.87
C ALA A 918 -35.23 6.29 1.50
N VAL A 919 -34.30 6.32 0.56
CA VAL A 919 -34.55 6.57 -0.85
C VAL A 919 -33.90 5.47 -1.67
N ARG A 920 -34.53 5.05 -2.76
CA ARG A 920 -33.91 4.16 -3.72
C ARG A 920 -34.10 4.67 -5.13
N VAL A 921 -33.04 4.59 -5.92
CA VAL A 921 -33.00 4.97 -7.33
C VAL A 921 -32.97 3.68 -8.14
N VAL A 922 -34.05 3.40 -8.84
CA VAL A 922 -34.18 2.27 -9.75
C VAL A 922 -33.67 2.71 -11.11
N LEU A 923 -32.56 2.14 -11.57
CA LEU A 923 -31.90 2.49 -12.83
C LEU A 923 -32.16 1.40 -13.86
N THR A 924 -32.63 1.79 -15.04
CA THR A 924 -32.83 0.88 -16.17
C THR A 924 -31.68 1.06 -17.15
N ALA A 925 -30.95 -0.01 -17.47
CA ALA A 925 -29.87 0.01 -18.43
C ALA A 925 -30.42 0.06 -19.87
N ARG A 926 -29.64 0.62 -20.80
CA ARG A 926 -29.94 0.50 -22.23
C ARG A 926 -29.87 -0.97 -22.67
N PRO A 927 -30.55 -1.37 -23.76
CA PRO A 927 -30.44 -2.73 -24.29
C PRO A 927 -28.97 -3.14 -24.50
N SER A 928 -28.56 -4.25 -23.88
CA SER A 928 -27.15 -4.75 -23.86
C SER A 928 -26.12 -3.85 -23.15
N GLY A 929 -26.56 -2.77 -22.50
CA GLY A 929 -25.73 -1.87 -21.72
C GLY A 929 -25.50 -2.34 -20.29
N TYR A 930 -24.88 -1.46 -19.50
CA TYR A 930 -24.62 -1.59 -18.07
C TYR A 930 -24.73 -0.19 -17.43
N LEU A 931 -24.51 -0.09 -16.13
CA LEU A 931 -24.71 1.13 -15.35
C LEU A 931 -23.41 1.51 -14.65
N THR A 932 -22.97 2.74 -14.84
CA THR A 932 -21.82 3.33 -14.17
C THR A 932 -22.16 4.70 -13.63
N LEU A 933 -21.80 4.94 -12.37
CA LEU A 933 -22.16 6.14 -11.62
C LEU A 933 -20.93 6.72 -10.91
N GLY A 934 -20.92 8.04 -10.76
CA GLY A 934 -19.95 8.78 -9.93
C GLY A 934 -20.51 9.13 -8.55
N GLU A 935 -21.72 9.68 -8.45
CA GLU A 935 -22.29 10.13 -7.18
C GLU A 935 -23.83 10.13 -7.27
N ILE A 936 -24.51 9.93 -6.15
CA ILE A 936 -25.94 10.24 -6.02
C ILE A 936 -26.14 11.19 -4.84
N GLU A 937 -26.64 12.39 -5.15
CA GLU A 937 -27.01 13.38 -4.14
C GLU A 937 -28.49 13.22 -3.79
N VAL A 938 -28.79 13.12 -2.49
CA VAL A 938 -30.16 13.03 -1.97
C VAL A 938 -30.44 14.32 -1.22
N LEU A 939 -31.13 15.27 -1.84
CA LEU A 939 -31.33 16.58 -1.23
C LEU A 939 -32.57 16.59 -0.33
N ALA A 940 -32.39 17.18 0.84
CA ALA A 940 -33.41 17.30 1.87
C ALA A 940 -33.41 18.71 2.47
N LYS A 941 -34.56 19.12 2.99
CA LYS A 941 -34.67 20.34 3.80
C LYS A 941 -33.87 20.20 5.09
N ALA A 942 -33.17 21.26 5.45
CA ALA A 942 -32.47 21.42 6.72
C ALA A 942 -32.57 22.87 7.22
N PRO A 943 -32.40 23.11 8.52
CA PRO A 943 -32.28 24.48 9.02
C PRO A 943 -31.01 25.16 8.49
N ALA A 944 -31.09 26.47 8.27
CA ALA A 944 -30.02 27.33 7.78
C ALA A 944 -28.87 27.55 8.79
#